data_AF-A0A5N6E5E0-F1
#
_entry.id   AF-A0A5N6E5E0-F1
#
_cell.length_a   1.000
_cell.length_b   1.000
_cell.length_c   1.000
_cell.angle_alpha   90.00
_cell.angle_beta   90.00
_cell.angle_gamma   90.00
#
_symmetry.space_group_name_H-M   'P 1'
#
loop_
_entity.id
_entity.type
_entity.pdbx_description
1 polymer ?
#
loop_
_entity_poly.entity_id
_entity_poly.type
_entity_poly.pdbx_seq_one_letter_code
_entity_poly.pdbx_strand_id
1 'polypeptide(L)'
;MHQAIYDERSVTLLLEQVGRVYSGKPMESRPVFTPFIEYLTRLGLASESRLWVEHLRDASNLFSSKVSDYRLNRAKGSPCNMPSTRLGWRKPAVDSIDQCTGPSITTMPFRVKVYPQKFVQVALSDTQHLSADWVAPGHYGFPNLKNLSPEYSAACEFHNLLRNGYPLVVECFLDTAAVTVKANFDPGALHGHQVAKILSQFAHILSCILVPPHCALEEIYTIGLEDTACLKNWNQTGSEPGEDCIHDLIEIHAAAQPDEPAISAWDGDLTYEQLSSLSSKVAELLVEQSVGPEVVVSIYTERSKWTAVAMLAVLKAGGAFPLLDPAHPNSRIEAIRRNVEAPLIASVKPCNAAYMVFTSGSTGTPKGVLIEQRSFATNALTRSRSQVLPAKARVLQLTSPAFDASIAEILFTLVDRYTNIVEYVQSFAVNVLYLTPSVARGLQPDQLPHLRTLILVGEPMNEEDITTWAGHVDLVNVYGPSECSIETSFQQPVTISTDHQNIGIAPCASCWIVDPENHNTLLPIGAIGELLVEGPIQIRGGQPHGLYKTGDLVQYAPQLDGSLLYHGRKNTQVKLRGQRIELGEVEHCIHRCAGNTLKTAIVELVTADDKPSALVAFLLTSEDGTTGVPNSGDILRSSTPQFQSLVQDIRRSLENQLPSYMIPARLLPLSYVPKSSSGRTDRKYLRETAGRLPPTPTDEVTGITVPRGPVSEPERIIQEVVGDVLQLDMKAVGLDSNFFHLGGNSVAAIKLISRLKGLGWHNLRGTDIHQHPVLSHLALKLGEPTLLPNTS
;
A
#
# COMPACT_ATOMS: atom_id res chain seq x y z
N MET A 1 -3.01 -23.51 -43.89
CA MET A 1 -2.78 -24.88 -43.34
C MET A 1 -3.29 -24.87 -41.91
N HIS A 2 -4.10 -25.86 -41.50
CA HIS A 2 -4.66 -25.87 -40.14
C HIS A 2 -3.66 -26.46 -39.14
N GLN A 3 -3.49 -25.80 -37.99
CA GLN A 3 -2.50 -26.14 -36.95
C GLN A 3 -2.65 -27.56 -36.41
N ALA A 4 -3.87 -28.09 -36.42
CA ALA A 4 -4.17 -29.46 -36.01
C ALA A 4 -3.57 -30.55 -36.93
N ILE A 5 -3.10 -30.18 -38.12
CA ILE A 5 -2.54 -31.11 -39.12
C ILE A 5 -1.07 -30.75 -39.43
N TYR A 6 -0.72 -29.46 -39.38
CA TYR A 6 0.61 -28.99 -39.71
C TYR A 6 1.10 -27.99 -38.68
N ASP A 7 2.24 -28.28 -38.07
CA ASP A 7 3.01 -27.32 -37.28
C ASP A 7 3.94 -26.48 -38.16
N GLU A 8 4.61 -25.47 -37.60
CA GLU A 8 5.51 -24.58 -38.34
C GLU A 8 6.61 -25.34 -39.09
N ARG A 9 7.17 -26.39 -38.46
CA ARG A 9 8.17 -27.26 -39.08
C ARG A 9 7.61 -27.95 -40.33
N SER A 10 6.40 -28.50 -40.22
CA SER A 10 5.74 -29.16 -41.34
C SER A 10 5.57 -28.22 -42.52
N VAL A 11 5.32 -26.93 -42.27
CA VAL A 11 5.25 -25.91 -43.32
C VAL A 11 6.60 -25.70 -43.99
N THR A 12 7.70 -25.53 -43.23
CA THR A 12 9.06 -25.40 -43.78
C THR A 12 9.43 -26.58 -44.66
N LEU A 13 9.19 -27.78 -44.14
CA LEU A 13 9.39 -29.05 -44.82
C LEU A 13 8.62 -29.13 -46.16
N LEU A 14 7.38 -28.67 -46.19
CA LEU A 14 6.59 -28.62 -47.41
C LEU A 14 7.07 -27.54 -48.39
N LEU A 15 7.49 -26.36 -47.89
CA LEU A 15 8.03 -25.28 -48.73
C LEU A 15 9.32 -25.69 -49.43
N GLU A 16 10.22 -26.40 -48.74
CA GLU A 16 11.42 -26.99 -49.33
C GLU A 16 11.06 -27.94 -50.49
N GLN A 17 10.08 -28.82 -50.26
CA GLN A 17 9.65 -29.81 -51.25
C GLN A 17 8.99 -29.15 -52.47
N VAL A 18 8.15 -28.14 -52.24
CA VAL A 18 7.56 -27.31 -53.30
C VAL A 18 8.66 -26.57 -54.08
N GLY A 19 9.62 -25.96 -53.40
CA GLY A 19 10.74 -25.26 -54.05
C GLY A 19 11.61 -26.18 -54.91
N ARG A 20 11.81 -27.43 -54.49
CA ARG A 20 12.51 -28.44 -55.29
C ARG A 20 11.75 -28.81 -56.56
N VAL A 21 10.47 -29.11 -56.44
CA VAL A 21 9.63 -29.45 -57.60
C VAL A 21 9.54 -28.26 -58.57
N TYR A 22 9.39 -27.05 -58.04
CA TYR A 22 9.35 -25.81 -58.82
C TYR A 22 10.67 -25.57 -59.59
N SER A 23 11.82 -25.94 -59.02
CA SER A 23 13.13 -25.86 -59.67
C SER A 23 13.45 -27.06 -60.59
N GLY A 24 12.47 -27.90 -60.90
CA GLY A 24 12.61 -29.05 -61.80
C GLY A 24 13.30 -30.27 -61.18
N LYS A 25 13.53 -30.28 -59.86
CA LYS A 25 14.10 -31.42 -59.13
C LYS A 25 12.98 -32.40 -58.71
N PRO A 26 13.26 -33.71 -58.65
CA PRO A 26 12.27 -34.68 -58.20
C PRO A 26 11.92 -34.49 -56.73
N MET A 27 10.70 -34.89 -56.38
CA MET A 27 10.17 -34.88 -55.03
C MET A 27 10.90 -35.91 -54.15
N GLU A 28 11.35 -35.51 -52.97
CA GLU A 28 12.00 -36.43 -52.02
C GLU A 28 10.96 -37.23 -51.23
N SER A 29 11.23 -38.52 -51.03
CA SER A 29 10.43 -39.38 -50.16
C SER A 29 10.65 -38.97 -48.71
N ARG A 30 9.56 -38.72 -47.98
CA ARG A 30 9.59 -38.36 -46.55
C ARG A 30 8.92 -39.44 -45.70
N PRO A 31 9.37 -39.65 -44.44
CA PRO A 31 8.78 -40.66 -43.58
C PRO A 31 7.34 -40.32 -43.20
N VAL A 32 6.52 -41.35 -42.95
CA VAL A 32 5.13 -41.20 -42.52
C VAL A 32 5.03 -40.85 -41.05
N PHE A 33 3.96 -40.12 -40.65
CA PHE A 33 3.76 -39.68 -39.27
C PHE A 33 3.25 -40.78 -38.32
N THR A 34 2.81 -41.93 -38.85
CA THR A 34 2.22 -43.05 -38.11
C THR A 34 3.05 -43.55 -36.92
N PRO A 35 4.40 -43.71 -37.01
CA PRO A 35 5.22 -44.14 -35.87
C PRO A 35 5.15 -43.19 -34.67
N PHE A 36 4.92 -41.89 -34.89
CA PHE A 36 4.71 -40.94 -33.81
C PHE A 36 3.36 -41.12 -33.14
N ILE A 37 2.31 -41.46 -33.90
CA ILE A 37 0.99 -41.81 -33.32
C ILE A 37 1.10 -43.06 -32.45
N GLU A 38 1.83 -44.08 -32.89
CA GLU A 38 2.10 -45.28 -32.08
C GLU A 38 2.93 -44.99 -30.83
N TYR A 39 3.85 -44.03 -30.91
CA TYR A 39 4.59 -43.55 -29.74
C TYR A 39 3.64 -42.90 -28.72
N LEU A 40 2.74 -42.02 -29.16
CA LEU A 40 1.77 -41.36 -28.29
C LEU A 40 0.83 -42.35 -27.60
N THR A 41 0.39 -43.41 -28.27
CA THR A 41 -0.50 -44.43 -27.67
C THR A 41 0.19 -45.31 -26.63
N ARG A 42 1.53 -45.36 -26.62
CA ARG A 42 2.32 -46.10 -25.63
C ARG A 42 2.63 -45.29 -24.36
N LEU A 43 2.40 -43.97 -24.36
CA LEU A 43 2.57 -43.14 -23.16
C LEU A 43 1.47 -43.46 -22.12
N GLY A 44 1.86 -43.81 -20.90
CA GLY A 44 0.96 -44.32 -19.86
C GLY A 44 0.37 -43.23 -18.94
N LEU A 45 -0.95 -43.27 -18.70
CA LEU A 45 -1.69 -42.33 -17.83
C LEU A 45 -1.13 -42.20 -16.40
N ALA A 46 -0.76 -43.31 -15.77
CA ALA A 46 -0.49 -43.36 -14.32
C ALA A 46 0.92 -42.88 -13.93
N SER A 47 1.94 -43.16 -14.76
CA SER A 47 3.32 -42.72 -14.49
C SER A 47 3.50 -41.24 -14.81
N GLU A 48 2.95 -40.79 -15.93
CA GLU A 48 3.08 -39.41 -16.39
C GLU A 48 2.28 -38.45 -15.50
N SER A 49 1.05 -38.79 -15.12
CA SER A 49 0.22 -37.94 -14.24
C SER A 49 0.84 -37.69 -12.87
N ARG A 50 1.58 -38.66 -12.30
CA ARG A 50 2.27 -38.49 -11.02
C ARG A 50 3.42 -37.49 -11.09
N LEU A 51 4.25 -37.57 -12.14
CA LEU A 51 5.35 -36.63 -12.39
C LEU A 51 4.81 -35.21 -12.56
N TRP A 52 3.72 -35.10 -13.31
CA TRP A 52 2.95 -33.87 -13.49
C TRP A 52 2.47 -33.31 -12.13
N VAL A 53 1.75 -34.08 -11.31
CA VAL A 53 1.23 -33.64 -10.00
C VAL A 53 2.36 -33.17 -9.06
N GLU A 54 3.51 -33.82 -9.10
CA GLU A 54 4.66 -33.45 -8.29
C GLU A 54 5.36 -32.16 -8.78
N HIS A 55 5.50 -31.98 -10.09
CA HIS A 55 6.16 -30.82 -10.69
C HIS A 55 5.40 -29.50 -10.50
N LEU A 56 4.09 -29.55 -10.72
CA LEU A 56 3.19 -28.40 -10.57
C LEU A 56 2.60 -28.27 -9.16
N ARG A 57 3.05 -29.10 -8.20
CA ARG A 57 2.64 -28.97 -6.79
C ARG A 57 2.91 -27.54 -6.31
N ASP A 58 1.92 -26.91 -5.68
CA ASP A 58 1.97 -25.54 -5.17
C ASP A 58 2.22 -24.46 -6.25
N ALA A 59 1.93 -24.75 -7.52
CA ALA A 59 2.12 -23.80 -8.63
C ALA A 59 0.87 -23.02 -9.02
N SER A 60 -0.27 -23.20 -8.34
CA SER A 60 -1.55 -22.52 -8.65
C SER A 60 -1.42 -21.00 -8.75
N ASN A 61 -0.65 -20.39 -7.84
CA ASN A 61 -0.41 -18.93 -7.82
C ASN A 61 0.52 -18.43 -8.95
N LEU A 62 1.15 -19.32 -9.72
CA LEU A 62 2.02 -18.99 -10.85
C LEU A 62 1.25 -18.86 -12.17
N PHE A 63 0.01 -19.36 -12.24
CA PHE A 63 -0.78 -19.42 -13.46
C PHE A 63 -1.94 -18.40 -13.48
N SER A 64 -1.84 -17.33 -12.68
CA SER A 64 -2.85 -16.25 -12.61
C SER A 64 -2.91 -15.47 -13.93
N SER A 65 -4.11 -15.12 -14.39
CA SER A 65 -4.31 -14.30 -15.60
C SER A 65 -3.92 -12.83 -15.42
N LYS A 66 -3.60 -12.38 -14.20
CA LYS A 66 -3.25 -10.98 -13.91
C LYS A 66 -1.74 -10.77 -13.91
N VAL A 67 -1.25 -9.91 -14.81
CA VAL A 67 0.18 -9.55 -14.95
C VAL A 67 0.81 -9.07 -13.63
N SER A 68 0.02 -8.45 -12.75
CA SER A 68 0.41 -7.99 -11.42
C SER A 68 0.89 -9.12 -10.49
N ASP A 69 0.33 -10.33 -10.61
CA ASP A 69 0.65 -11.46 -9.72
C ASP A 69 2.02 -12.08 -10.05
N TYR A 70 2.50 -11.94 -11.30
CA TYR A 70 3.82 -12.44 -11.71
C TYR A 70 4.97 -11.65 -11.09
N ARG A 71 4.79 -10.33 -10.90
CA ARG A 71 5.81 -9.43 -10.37
C ARG A 71 5.98 -9.56 -8.84
N LEU A 72 4.94 -10.02 -8.13
CA LEU A 72 4.92 -10.12 -6.66
C LEU A 72 5.62 -11.37 -6.09
N ASN A 73 5.91 -12.39 -6.93
CA ASN A 73 6.39 -13.69 -6.45
C ASN A 73 7.86 -13.69 -5.97
N ARG A 74 8.68 -12.70 -6.37
CA ARG A 74 10.06 -12.54 -5.87
C ARG A 74 10.10 -11.94 -4.46
N ALA A 75 9.16 -11.07 -4.12
CA ALA A 75 9.08 -10.38 -2.81
C ALA A 75 8.69 -11.29 -1.63
N LYS A 76 8.32 -12.56 -1.87
CA LYS A 76 7.81 -13.49 -0.85
C LYS A 76 8.84 -14.50 -0.31
N GLY A 77 10.13 -14.34 -0.59
CA GLY A 77 11.20 -15.17 -0.01
C GLY A 77 11.16 -16.67 -0.37
N SER A 78 10.36 -17.06 -1.37
CA SER A 78 10.40 -18.40 -1.98
C SER A 78 11.47 -18.44 -3.07
N PRO A 79 12.10 -19.59 -3.36
CA PRO A 79 12.91 -19.72 -4.57
C PRO A 79 12.10 -19.23 -5.77
N CYS A 80 12.72 -18.42 -6.64
CA CYS A 80 12.02 -17.82 -7.78
C CYS A 80 11.44 -18.94 -8.63
N ASN A 81 10.12 -19.11 -8.54
CA ASN A 81 9.37 -20.08 -9.31
C ASN A 81 8.87 -19.34 -10.54
N MET A 82 9.53 -19.54 -11.67
CA MET A 82 9.07 -18.95 -12.92
C MET A 82 8.18 -19.95 -13.65
N PRO A 83 6.90 -19.64 -13.91
CA PRO A 83 6.13 -20.34 -14.91
C PRO A 83 6.74 -19.97 -16.26
N SER A 84 7.40 -20.91 -16.92
CA SER A 84 7.80 -20.74 -18.31
C SER A 84 6.92 -21.63 -19.16
N THR A 85 6.51 -21.15 -20.33
CA THR A 85 5.93 -22.03 -21.34
C THR A 85 7.04 -22.38 -22.29
N ARG A 86 7.33 -23.68 -22.42
CA ARG A 86 8.31 -24.14 -23.38
C ARG A 86 7.59 -24.50 -24.66
N LEU A 87 7.89 -23.76 -25.72
CA LEU A 87 7.71 -24.22 -27.10
C LEU A 87 9.01 -24.92 -27.49
N GLY A 88 9.10 -26.21 -27.24
CA GLY A 88 10.37 -26.94 -27.34
C GLY A 88 10.21 -28.19 -28.16
N TRP A 89 10.66 -28.14 -29.41
CA TRP A 89 10.87 -29.34 -30.21
C TRP A 89 12.14 -30.04 -29.72
N ARG A 90 12.00 -30.95 -28.75
CA ARG A 90 13.04 -31.96 -28.48
C ARG A 90 12.62 -33.26 -29.15
N LYS A 91 13.55 -33.84 -29.91
CA LYS A 91 13.33 -35.04 -30.70
C LYS A 91 12.77 -36.14 -29.78
N PRO A 92 11.49 -36.57 -29.96
CA PRO A 92 11.01 -37.76 -29.27
C PRO A 92 11.84 -38.96 -29.71
N ALA A 93 11.82 -40.06 -28.96
CA ALA A 93 12.52 -41.31 -29.30
C ALA A 93 11.81 -42.04 -30.47
N VAL A 94 11.55 -41.31 -31.56
CA VAL A 94 10.94 -41.76 -32.81
C VAL A 94 11.90 -41.38 -33.92
N ASP A 95 12.37 -42.40 -34.63
CA ASP A 95 13.32 -42.20 -35.72
C ASP A 95 12.73 -41.33 -36.83
N SER A 96 13.56 -40.43 -37.36
CA SER A 96 13.23 -39.55 -38.49
C SER A 96 12.00 -38.65 -38.33
N ILE A 97 11.50 -38.46 -37.10
CA ILE A 97 10.39 -37.54 -36.81
C ILE A 97 10.70 -36.09 -37.25
N ASP A 98 11.98 -35.74 -37.33
CA ASP A 98 12.49 -34.48 -37.89
C ASP A 98 12.14 -34.27 -39.38
N GLN A 99 11.78 -35.32 -40.10
CA GLN A 99 11.55 -35.27 -41.54
C GLN A 99 10.08 -35.51 -41.90
N CYS A 100 9.24 -35.82 -40.90
CA CYS A 100 7.81 -36.05 -41.08
C CYS A 100 7.03 -34.72 -41.12
N THR A 101 5.94 -34.70 -41.89
CA THR A 101 4.94 -33.64 -41.83
C THR A 101 3.80 -34.07 -40.89
N GLY A 102 3.55 -33.30 -39.84
CA GLY A 102 2.50 -33.56 -38.85
C GLY A 102 2.72 -32.73 -37.58
N PRO A 103 1.71 -32.62 -36.69
CA PRO A 103 1.80 -31.80 -35.48
C PRO A 103 2.68 -32.49 -34.43
N SER A 104 3.98 -32.18 -34.47
CA SER A 104 4.99 -32.76 -33.58
C SER A 104 5.44 -31.80 -32.48
N ILE A 105 5.22 -30.49 -32.65
CA ILE A 105 5.49 -29.48 -31.63
C ILE A 105 4.39 -29.52 -30.55
N THR A 106 4.81 -29.68 -29.30
CA THR A 106 3.95 -29.52 -28.12
C THR A 106 4.35 -28.30 -27.31
N THR A 107 3.35 -27.65 -26.71
CA THR A 107 3.56 -26.61 -25.71
C THR A 107 3.36 -27.25 -24.35
N MET A 108 4.24 -26.97 -23.38
CA MET A 108 4.07 -27.51 -22.03
C MET A 108 4.43 -26.48 -20.95
N PRO A 109 3.78 -26.53 -19.77
CA PRO A 109 4.12 -25.66 -18.66
C PRO A 109 5.41 -26.21 -18.04
N PHE A 110 6.43 -25.37 -17.98
CA PHE A 110 7.76 -25.74 -17.53
C PHE A 110 8.13 -24.86 -16.34
N ARG A 111 8.17 -25.47 -15.15
CA ARG A 111 8.57 -24.79 -13.92
C ARG A 111 10.07 -24.93 -13.71
N VAL A 112 10.77 -23.80 -13.61
CA VAL A 112 12.17 -23.76 -13.18
C VAL A 112 12.23 -23.19 -11.77
N LYS A 113 12.90 -23.91 -10.87
CA LYS A 113 13.19 -23.44 -9.51
C LYS A 113 14.59 -22.84 -9.49
N VAL A 114 14.67 -21.54 -9.25
CA VAL A 114 15.94 -20.83 -9.17
C VAL A 114 16.35 -20.68 -7.70
N TYR A 115 17.54 -21.16 -7.37
CA TYR A 115 18.13 -21.07 -6.04
C TYR A 115 19.30 -20.07 -6.08
N PRO A 116 19.22 -18.93 -5.38
CA PRO A 116 20.21 -17.85 -5.49
C PRO A 116 21.67 -18.29 -5.21
N GLN A 117 21.82 -19.19 -4.25
CA GLN A 117 23.10 -19.75 -3.78
C GLN A 117 23.76 -20.72 -4.79
N LYS A 118 23.04 -21.11 -5.85
CA LYS A 118 23.50 -22.14 -6.78
C LYS A 118 24.41 -21.53 -7.84
N PHE A 119 25.50 -22.23 -8.15
CA PHE A 119 26.39 -21.85 -9.25
C PHE A 119 25.67 -21.90 -10.60
N VAL A 120 25.96 -20.92 -11.45
CA VAL A 120 25.37 -20.78 -12.79
C VAL A 120 25.49 -22.08 -13.60
N GLN A 121 26.68 -22.67 -13.66
CA GLN A 121 26.90 -23.93 -14.40
C GLN A 121 25.98 -25.06 -13.92
N VAL A 122 25.79 -25.20 -12.61
CA VAL A 122 24.94 -26.24 -12.03
C VAL A 122 23.47 -25.93 -12.31
N ALA A 123 23.04 -24.66 -12.22
CA ALA A 123 21.68 -24.26 -12.56
C ALA A 123 21.34 -24.52 -14.04
N LEU A 124 22.28 -24.25 -14.96
CA LEU A 124 22.14 -24.56 -16.38
C LEU A 124 22.08 -26.07 -16.63
N SER A 125 22.95 -26.85 -15.97
CA SER A 125 22.96 -28.32 -16.07
C SER A 125 21.63 -28.91 -15.58
N ASP A 126 21.13 -28.46 -14.44
CA ASP A 126 19.84 -28.90 -13.91
C ASP A 126 18.68 -28.54 -14.84
N THR A 127 18.69 -27.32 -15.39
CA THR A 127 17.67 -26.91 -16.37
C THR A 127 17.73 -27.75 -17.64
N GLN A 128 18.93 -28.15 -18.07
CA GLN A 128 19.15 -29.01 -19.24
C GLN A 128 18.69 -30.46 -19.00
N HIS A 129 18.97 -31.02 -17.82
CA HIS A 129 18.53 -32.35 -17.39
C HIS A 129 17.02 -32.39 -17.20
N LEU A 130 16.48 -31.44 -16.44
CA LEU A 130 15.04 -31.26 -16.29
C LEU A 130 14.39 -31.12 -17.67
N SER A 131 14.98 -30.37 -18.57
CA SER A 131 14.44 -30.30 -19.92
C SER A 131 14.45 -31.62 -20.70
N ALA A 132 15.38 -32.55 -20.43
CA ALA A 132 15.49 -33.82 -21.13
C ALA A 132 14.46 -34.83 -20.63
N ASP A 133 14.24 -34.85 -19.32
CA ASP A 133 13.30 -35.76 -18.67
C ASP A 133 11.84 -35.47 -19.06
N TRP A 134 11.54 -34.24 -19.47
CA TRP A 134 10.19 -33.78 -19.80
C TRP A 134 9.77 -33.93 -21.28
N VAL A 135 10.63 -34.50 -22.14
CA VAL A 135 10.31 -34.69 -23.57
C VAL A 135 9.17 -35.68 -23.79
N ALA A 136 9.18 -36.82 -23.08
CA ALA A 136 8.12 -37.82 -23.19
C ALA A 136 6.81 -37.40 -22.48
N PRO A 137 6.84 -36.92 -21.21
CA PRO A 137 5.65 -36.42 -20.52
C PRO A 137 4.95 -35.27 -21.26
N GLY A 138 5.70 -34.41 -21.94
CA GLY A 138 5.18 -33.25 -22.67
C GLY A 138 4.34 -33.56 -23.90
N HIS A 139 4.58 -34.69 -24.57
CA HIS A 139 3.81 -35.13 -25.73
C HIS A 139 2.50 -35.85 -25.36
N TYR A 140 2.33 -36.23 -24.10
CA TYR A 140 1.09 -36.83 -23.59
C TYR A 140 -0.13 -35.87 -23.68
N GLY A 141 0.14 -34.55 -23.61
CA GLY A 141 -0.81 -33.49 -23.97
C GLY A 141 -1.69 -32.95 -22.83
N PHE A 142 -1.93 -31.64 -22.87
CA PHE A 142 -2.76 -30.88 -21.90
C PHE A 142 -4.24 -31.32 -21.78
N PRO A 143 -4.97 -31.68 -22.86
CA PRO A 143 -6.39 -32.03 -22.76
C PRO A 143 -6.65 -33.25 -21.85
N ASN A 144 -5.67 -34.14 -21.74
CA ASN A 144 -5.75 -35.35 -20.92
C ASN A 144 -5.44 -35.10 -19.44
N LEU A 145 -4.97 -33.90 -19.07
CA LEU A 145 -4.47 -33.56 -17.74
C LEU A 145 -5.40 -32.63 -16.93
N LYS A 146 -6.47 -32.08 -17.54
CA LYS A 146 -7.35 -31.05 -16.94
C LYS A 146 -8.04 -31.49 -15.63
N ASN A 147 -8.24 -32.80 -15.44
CA ASN A 147 -8.96 -33.35 -14.29
C ASN A 147 -8.04 -33.90 -13.17
N LEU A 148 -6.73 -33.66 -13.23
CA LEU A 148 -5.78 -34.26 -12.28
C LEU A 148 -5.67 -33.49 -10.95
N SER A 149 -5.73 -32.15 -10.97
CA SER A 149 -5.73 -31.32 -9.76
C SER A 149 -6.22 -29.87 -10.04
N PRO A 150 -6.55 -29.08 -9.00
CA PRO A 150 -6.84 -27.65 -9.15
C PRO A 150 -5.71 -26.84 -9.80
N GLU A 151 -4.44 -27.16 -9.49
CA GLU A 151 -3.26 -26.54 -10.11
C GLU A 151 -3.19 -26.84 -11.62
N TYR A 152 -3.62 -28.05 -12.03
CA TYR A 152 -3.74 -28.43 -13.44
C TYR A 152 -4.85 -27.68 -14.15
N SER A 153 -6.00 -27.51 -13.50
CA SER A 153 -7.07 -26.69 -14.06
C SER A 153 -6.59 -25.26 -14.30
N ALA A 154 -5.86 -24.67 -13.35
CA ALA A 154 -5.27 -23.34 -13.48
C ALA A 154 -4.21 -23.27 -14.61
N ALA A 155 -3.31 -24.25 -14.73
CA ALA A 155 -2.34 -24.31 -15.82
C ALA A 155 -3.00 -24.51 -17.20
N CYS A 156 -4.10 -25.27 -17.26
CA CYS A 156 -4.91 -25.47 -18.46
C CYS A 156 -5.74 -24.23 -18.82
N GLU A 157 -6.31 -23.53 -17.85
CA GLU A 157 -6.99 -22.24 -18.05
C GLU A 157 -6.02 -21.18 -18.52
N PHE A 158 -4.81 -21.12 -17.95
CA PHE A 158 -3.70 -20.33 -18.46
C PHE A 158 -3.43 -20.68 -19.93
N HIS A 159 -3.20 -21.96 -20.27
CA HIS A 159 -3.00 -22.39 -21.67
C HIS A 159 -4.18 -22.04 -22.63
N ASN A 160 -5.42 -22.06 -22.15
CA ASN A 160 -6.60 -21.75 -22.97
C ASN A 160 -6.81 -20.24 -23.15
N LEU A 161 -6.53 -19.41 -22.12
CA LEU A 161 -6.44 -17.94 -22.25
C LEU A 161 -5.35 -17.54 -23.27
N LEU A 162 -4.26 -18.31 -23.32
CA LEU A 162 -3.11 -18.10 -24.21
C LEU A 162 -3.38 -18.40 -25.70
N ARG A 163 -4.53 -18.98 -26.09
CA ARG A 163 -4.93 -19.09 -27.51
C ARG A 163 -5.27 -17.74 -28.15
N ASN A 164 -5.48 -16.69 -27.35
CA ASN A 164 -5.73 -15.32 -27.80
C ASN A 164 -4.47 -14.42 -27.81
N GLY A 165 -3.28 -14.97 -27.55
CA GLY A 165 -1.99 -14.26 -27.51
C GLY A 165 -1.30 -14.37 -26.15
N TYR A 166 0.00 -14.66 -26.13
CA TYR A 166 0.79 -14.60 -24.90
C TYR A 166 1.03 -13.13 -24.51
N PRO A 167 1.00 -12.75 -23.21
CA PRO A 167 1.41 -11.41 -22.80
C PRO A 167 2.82 -11.06 -23.28
N LEU A 168 3.71 -12.04 -23.30
CA LEU A 168 5.05 -11.97 -23.88
C LEU A 168 5.53 -13.37 -24.31
N VAL A 169 5.95 -13.51 -25.56
CA VAL A 169 6.75 -14.63 -26.10
C VAL A 169 8.13 -14.09 -26.41
N VAL A 170 9.17 -14.77 -25.95
CA VAL A 170 10.55 -14.49 -26.34
C VAL A 170 11.10 -15.68 -27.12
N GLU A 171 11.54 -15.43 -28.35
CA GLU A 171 12.08 -16.42 -29.28
C GLU A 171 13.57 -16.14 -29.50
N CYS A 172 14.41 -17.13 -29.24
CA CYS A 172 15.86 -17.02 -29.39
C CYS A 172 16.33 -17.87 -30.56
N PHE A 173 16.97 -17.23 -31.54
CA PHE A 173 17.57 -17.88 -32.70
C PHE A 173 19.09 -17.81 -32.56
N LEU A 174 19.72 -18.98 -32.51
CA LEU A 174 21.17 -19.09 -32.44
C LEU A 174 21.74 -19.21 -33.86
N ASP A 175 22.62 -18.28 -34.23
CA ASP A 175 23.47 -18.36 -35.42
C ASP A 175 24.93 -18.58 -34.98
N THR A 176 25.79 -18.93 -35.92
CA THR A 176 27.23 -19.12 -35.79
C THR A 176 27.97 -17.93 -35.18
N ALA A 177 27.47 -16.71 -35.38
CA ALA A 177 28.12 -15.47 -34.93
C ALA A 177 27.30 -14.64 -33.93
N ALA A 178 25.99 -14.88 -33.81
CA ALA A 178 25.11 -14.04 -33.00
C ALA A 178 23.89 -14.80 -32.46
N VAL A 179 23.34 -14.31 -31.36
CA VAL A 179 22.02 -14.71 -30.86
C VAL A 179 21.03 -13.62 -31.23
N THR A 180 20.03 -13.95 -32.06
CA THR A 180 18.92 -13.05 -32.37
C THR A 180 17.77 -13.35 -31.44
N VAL A 181 17.26 -12.34 -30.72
CA VAL A 181 16.12 -12.48 -29.82
C VAL A 181 14.95 -11.67 -30.37
N LYS A 182 13.79 -12.30 -30.55
CA LYS A 182 12.54 -11.66 -30.96
C LYS A 182 11.53 -11.74 -29.82
N ALA A 183 10.75 -10.68 -29.63
CA ALA A 183 9.65 -10.67 -28.68
C ALA A 183 8.33 -10.40 -29.39
N ASN A 184 7.32 -11.24 -29.15
CA ASN A 184 5.93 -10.99 -29.53
C ASN A 184 5.13 -10.74 -28.25
N PHE A 185 4.34 -9.69 -28.17
CA PHE A 185 3.66 -9.31 -26.94
C PHE A 185 2.27 -8.75 -27.21
N ASP A 186 1.41 -8.83 -26.20
CA ASP A 186 0.09 -8.19 -26.22
C ASP A 186 0.23 -6.71 -25.83
N PRO A 187 -0.09 -5.76 -26.74
CA PRO A 187 0.00 -4.33 -26.44
C PRO A 187 -1.00 -3.86 -25.36
N GLY A 188 -2.04 -4.65 -25.06
CA GLY A 188 -2.94 -4.41 -23.93
C GLY A 188 -2.35 -4.81 -22.58
N ALA A 189 -1.31 -5.64 -22.56
CA ALA A 189 -0.65 -6.12 -21.36
C ALA A 189 0.74 -5.50 -21.12
N LEU A 190 1.50 -5.26 -22.19
CA LEU A 190 2.85 -4.67 -22.15
C LEU A 190 3.02 -3.63 -23.25
N HIS A 191 3.63 -2.51 -22.93
CA HIS A 191 4.02 -1.51 -23.92
C HIS A 191 5.37 -1.84 -24.56
N GLY A 192 5.58 -1.41 -25.81
CA GLY A 192 6.80 -1.74 -26.57
C GLY A 192 8.10 -1.32 -25.89
N HIS A 193 8.13 -0.19 -25.18
CA HIS A 193 9.32 0.25 -24.43
C HIS A 193 9.61 -0.67 -23.22
N GLN A 194 8.59 -1.23 -22.56
CA GLN A 194 8.77 -2.20 -21.48
C GLN A 194 9.39 -3.49 -22.01
N VAL A 195 8.92 -3.95 -23.17
CA VAL A 195 9.48 -5.14 -23.83
C VAL A 195 10.92 -4.90 -24.28
N ALA A 196 11.22 -3.72 -24.83
CA ALA A 196 12.59 -3.34 -25.16
C ALA A 196 13.50 -3.39 -23.92
N LYS A 197 13.05 -2.88 -22.78
CA LYS A 197 13.80 -2.97 -21.50
C LYS A 197 13.99 -4.40 -21.02
N ILE A 198 12.97 -5.25 -21.10
CA ILE A 198 13.09 -6.68 -20.78
C ILE A 198 14.15 -7.34 -21.68
N LEU A 199 14.17 -7.03 -22.97
CA LEU A 199 15.15 -7.58 -23.92
C LEU A 199 16.57 -7.04 -23.67
N SER A 200 16.75 -5.76 -23.38
CA SER A 200 18.04 -5.19 -22.98
C SER A 200 18.56 -5.86 -21.71
N GLN A 201 17.69 -6.07 -20.73
CA GLN A 201 18.04 -6.76 -19.50
C GLN A 201 18.39 -8.23 -19.76
N PHE A 202 17.64 -8.92 -20.60
CA PHE A 202 17.94 -10.29 -21.02
C PHE A 202 19.33 -10.39 -21.65
N ALA A 203 19.66 -9.48 -22.57
CA ALA A 203 20.98 -9.43 -23.20
C ALA A 203 22.10 -9.15 -22.19
N HIS A 204 21.88 -8.23 -21.25
CA HIS A 204 22.82 -7.93 -20.16
C HIS A 204 23.08 -9.17 -19.28
N ILE A 205 22.03 -9.82 -18.79
CA ILE A 205 22.14 -11.03 -17.96
C ILE A 205 22.84 -12.15 -18.74
N LEU A 206 22.52 -12.33 -20.02
CA LEU A 206 23.19 -13.31 -20.87
C LEU A 206 24.69 -13.03 -20.97
N SER A 207 25.09 -11.76 -21.13
CA SER A 207 26.50 -11.38 -21.13
C SER A 207 27.20 -11.66 -19.80
N CYS A 208 26.54 -11.43 -18.65
CA CYS A 208 27.10 -11.73 -17.33
C CYS A 208 27.34 -13.22 -17.13
N ILE A 209 26.40 -14.06 -17.59
CA ILE A 209 26.48 -15.53 -17.50
C ILE A 209 27.65 -16.08 -18.33
N LEU A 210 28.04 -15.39 -19.41
CA LEU A 210 29.09 -15.84 -20.33
C LEU A 210 30.53 -15.55 -19.86
N VAL A 211 30.76 -14.66 -18.88
CA VAL A 211 32.10 -14.16 -18.53
C VAL A 211 32.78 -14.96 -17.40
N PRO A 212 32.10 -15.38 -16.32
CA PRO A 212 32.57 -16.47 -15.44
C PRO A 212 31.46 -17.50 -15.10
N PRO A 213 31.54 -18.77 -15.56
CA PRO A 213 30.49 -19.79 -15.30
C PRO A 213 30.46 -20.30 -13.85
N HIS A 214 31.41 -19.87 -13.02
CA HIS A 214 31.62 -20.33 -11.63
C HIS A 214 31.12 -19.34 -10.56
N CYS A 215 30.36 -18.31 -10.92
CA CYS A 215 29.70 -17.46 -9.93
C CYS A 215 28.37 -18.07 -9.45
N ALA A 216 27.92 -17.68 -8.27
CA ALA A 216 26.56 -17.98 -7.80
C ALA A 216 25.53 -17.10 -8.52
N LEU A 217 24.31 -17.58 -8.67
CA LEU A 217 23.24 -16.83 -9.34
C LEU A 217 22.93 -15.48 -8.67
N GLU A 218 23.10 -15.38 -7.35
CA GLU A 218 22.93 -14.13 -6.59
C GLU A 218 24.04 -13.10 -6.81
N GLU A 219 25.18 -13.51 -7.35
CA GLU A 219 26.29 -12.62 -7.68
C GLU A 219 26.10 -11.94 -9.05
N ILE A 220 25.09 -12.34 -9.82
CA ILE A 220 24.77 -11.74 -11.11
C ILE A 220 24.09 -10.39 -10.89
N TYR A 221 24.78 -9.32 -11.29
CA TYR A 221 24.24 -7.97 -11.23
C TYR A 221 23.18 -7.77 -12.31
N THR A 222 21.89 -7.78 -11.92
CA THR A 222 20.77 -7.76 -12.88
C THR A 222 20.50 -6.40 -13.52
N ILE A 223 21.11 -5.33 -13.01
CA ILE A 223 20.99 -3.99 -13.55
C ILE A 223 22.10 -3.71 -14.57
N GLY A 224 21.71 -3.24 -15.76
CA GLY A 224 22.62 -2.90 -16.85
C GLY A 224 23.15 -1.46 -16.80
N LEU A 225 24.05 -1.14 -17.72
CA LEU A 225 24.62 0.22 -17.84
C LEU A 225 23.56 1.28 -18.19
N GLU A 226 22.61 0.95 -19.07
CA GLU A 226 21.52 1.87 -19.45
C GLU A 226 20.64 2.23 -18.24
N ASP A 227 20.26 1.22 -17.46
CA ASP A 227 19.45 1.43 -16.26
C ASP A 227 20.23 2.24 -15.23
N THR A 228 21.52 1.96 -15.05
CA THR A 228 22.39 2.74 -14.17
C THR A 228 22.45 4.22 -14.59
N ALA A 229 22.51 4.50 -15.89
CA ALA A 229 22.49 5.88 -16.41
C ALA A 229 21.14 6.56 -16.16
N CYS A 230 20.01 5.87 -16.39
CA CYS A 230 18.67 6.37 -16.08
C CYS A 230 18.52 6.69 -14.59
N LEU A 231 18.92 5.77 -13.71
CA LEU A 231 18.83 5.96 -12.26
C LEU A 231 19.71 7.11 -11.79
N LYS A 232 20.93 7.24 -12.31
CA LYS A 232 21.79 8.40 -12.03
C LYS A 232 21.16 9.71 -12.51
N ASN A 233 20.40 9.70 -13.60
CA ASN A 233 19.72 10.89 -14.10
C ASN A 233 18.50 11.25 -13.24
N TRP A 234 17.67 10.28 -12.87
CA TRP A 234 16.48 10.51 -12.04
C TRP A 234 16.83 10.89 -10.60
N ASN A 235 17.91 10.32 -10.06
CA ASN A 235 18.41 10.60 -8.71
C ASN A 235 19.49 11.70 -8.68
N GLN A 236 19.59 12.54 -9.72
CA GLN A 236 20.36 13.79 -9.67
C GLN A 236 19.60 14.85 -8.86
N THR A 237 19.31 14.56 -7.60
CA THR A 237 18.70 15.54 -6.71
C THR A 237 19.77 16.49 -6.20
N GLY A 238 19.88 17.66 -6.81
CA GLY A 238 20.85 18.72 -6.46
C GLY A 238 20.53 19.49 -5.17
N SER A 239 19.74 18.93 -4.27
CA SER A 239 19.33 19.61 -3.05
C SER A 239 20.29 19.26 -1.92
N GLU A 240 21.34 20.07 -1.78
CA GLU A 240 22.05 20.17 -0.50
C GLU A 240 21.02 20.48 0.61
N PRO A 241 21.24 19.98 1.84
CA PRO A 241 20.37 20.33 2.96
C PRO A 241 20.24 21.86 3.06
N GLY A 242 19.01 22.34 3.24
CA GLY A 242 18.76 23.76 3.49
C GLY A 242 19.52 24.23 4.74
N GLU A 243 20.11 25.42 4.64
CA GLU A 243 20.82 26.09 5.73
C GLU A 243 19.91 27.03 6.55
N ASP A 244 18.61 27.05 6.22
CA ASP A 244 17.61 27.88 6.89
C ASP A 244 16.88 27.10 7.99
N CYS A 245 16.48 27.79 9.06
CA CYS A 245 15.51 27.25 10.01
C CYS A 245 14.08 27.59 9.56
N ILE A 246 13.10 26.80 10.05
CA ILE A 246 11.69 26.97 9.66
C ILE A 246 11.17 28.36 10.04
N HIS A 247 11.50 28.83 11.25
CA HIS A 247 11.07 30.13 11.73
C HIS A 247 11.68 31.28 10.92
N ASP A 248 12.93 31.16 10.46
CA ASP A 248 13.56 32.17 9.60
C ASP A 248 12.82 32.33 8.27
N LEU A 249 12.42 31.20 7.64
CA LEU A 249 11.64 31.23 6.41
C LEU A 249 10.29 31.95 6.58
N ILE A 250 9.63 31.70 7.71
CA ILE A 250 8.35 32.36 8.05
C ILE A 250 8.57 33.83 8.35
N GLU A 251 9.64 34.21 9.06
CA GLU A 251 9.97 35.63 9.34
C GLU A 251 10.33 36.40 8.08
N ILE A 252 11.04 35.80 7.13
CA ILE A 252 11.32 36.43 5.83
C ILE A 252 10.02 36.74 5.11
N HIS A 253 9.05 35.83 5.15
CA HIS A 253 7.73 36.06 4.54
C HIS A 253 6.92 37.10 5.32
N ALA A 254 6.92 37.03 6.65
CA ALA A 254 6.22 37.99 7.50
C ALA A 254 6.75 39.42 7.35
N ALA A 255 8.07 39.58 7.16
CA ALA A 255 8.68 40.87 6.86
C ALA A 255 8.33 41.37 5.44
N ALA A 256 8.14 40.45 4.49
CA ALA A 256 7.78 40.79 3.12
C ALA A 256 6.30 41.17 2.96
N GLN A 257 5.40 40.55 3.73
CA GLN A 257 3.94 40.71 3.65
C GLN A 257 3.30 40.82 5.06
N PRO A 258 3.59 41.86 5.85
CA PRO A 258 3.22 41.93 7.26
C PRO A 258 1.70 42.00 7.50
N ASP A 259 0.97 42.68 6.62
CA ASP A 259 -0.47 42.93 6.74
C ASP A 259 -1.33 41.79 6.17
N GLU A 260 -0.74 40.83 5.45
CA GLU A 260 -1.49 39.71 4.88
C GLU A 260 -2.00 38.77 6.00
N PRO A 261 -3.22 38.22 5.88
CA PRO A 261 -3.74 37.27 6.86
C PRO A 261 -2.93 35.96 6.84
N ALA A 262 -2.41 35.56 8.00
CA ALA A 262 -1.66 34.33 8.19
C ALA A 262 -2.54 33.19 8.74
N ILE A 263 -3.40 33.51 9.72
CA ILE A 263 -4.26 32.53 10.40
C ILE A 263 -5.68 33.08 10.48
N SER A 264 -6.66 32.23 10.19
CA SER A 264 -8.08 32.52 10.44
C SER A 264 -8.71 31.34 11.16
N ALA A 265 -9.21 31.59 12.37
CA ALA A 265 -9.74 30.57 13.25
C ALA A 265 -10.99 31.08 13.99
N TRP A 266 -11.73 30.16 14.62
CA TRP A 266 -12.95 30.50 15.37
C TRP A 266 -12.69 31.43 16.56
N ASP A 267 -11.47 31.41 17.12
CA ASP A 267 -11.03 32.25 18.24
C ASP A 267 -10.29 33.52 17.79
N GLY A 268 -10.28 33.80 16.49
CA GLY A 268 -9.84 35.06 15.88
C GLY A 268 -8.82 34.90 14.76
N ASP A 269 -8.55 36.01 14.07
CA ASP A 269 -7.63 36.09 12.95
C ASP A 269 -6.29 36.70 13.37
N LEU A 270 -5.21 36.37 12.63
CA LEU A 270 -3.88 36.96 12.79
C LEU A 270 -3.28 37.29 11.43
N THR A 271 -2.72 38.49 11.28
CA THR A 271 -1.79 38.81 10.19
C THR A 271 -0.42 38.18 10.43
N TYR A 272 0.45 38.17 9.42
CA TYR A 272 1.82 37.69 9.59
C TYR A 272 2.61 38.49 10.64
N GLU A 273 2.45 39.82 10.69
CA GLU A 273 3.08 40.65 11.73
C GLU A 273 2.58 40.27 13.13
N GLN A 274 1.28 40.09 13.29
CA GLN A 274 0.69 39.71 14.58
C GLN A 274 1.12 38.30 15.02
N LEU A 275 1.17 37.35 14.09
CA LEU A 275 1.68 36.00 14.34
C LEU A 275 3.14 36.04 14.77
N SER A 276 3.99 36.80 14.07
CA SER A 276 5.40 36.97 14.44
C SER A 276 5.54 37.61 15.83
N SER A 277 4.84 38.71 16.11
CA SER A 277 4.90 39.41 17.40
C SER A 277 4.44 38.53 18.58
N LEU A 278 3.30 37.84 18.44
CA LEU A 278 2.78 36.96 19.49
C LEU A 278 3.69 35.75 19.73
N SER A 279 4.15 35.10 18.67
CA SER A 279 5.06 33.96 18.79
C SER A 279 6.41 34.35 19.40
N SER A 280 6.94 35.55 19.10
CA SER A 280 8.17 36.05 19.72
C SER A 280 8.01 36.27 21.23
N LYS A 281 6.90 36.87 21.68
CA LYS A 281 6.61 37.05 23.11
C LYS A 281 6.51 35.72 23.86
N VAL A 282 5.85 34.72 23.25
CA VAL A 282 5.77 33.38 23.84
C VAL A 282 7.15 32.71 23.82
N ALA A 283 7.95 32.89 22.76
CA ALA A 283 9.31 32.37 22.69
C ALA A 283 10.21 32.93 23.80
N GLU A 284 10.12 34.23 24.10
CA GLU A 284 10.84 34.85 25.23
C GLU A 284 10.49 34.17 26.56
N LEU A 285 9.19 33.96 26.83
CA LEU A 285 8.73 33.25 28.02
C LEU A 285 9.23 31.80 28.06
N LEU A 286 9.26 31.11 26.92
CA LEU A 286 9.79 29.74 26.83
C LEU A 286 11.30 29.73 27.14
N VAL A 287 12.06 30.68 26.60
CA VAL A 287 13.49 30.83 26.88
C VAL A 287 13.74 31.13 28.37
N GLU A 288 12.90 31.96 29.01
CA GLU A 288 12.94 32.16 30.47
C GLU A 288 12.70 30.86 31.25
N GLN A 289 11.87 29.96 30.72
CA GLN A 289 11.65 28.61 31.25
C GLN A 289 12.73 27.60 30.81
N SER A 290 13.88 28.09 30.31
CA SER A 290 15.01 27.27 29.84
C SER A 290 14.71 26.40 28.61
N VAL A 291 13.71 26.75 27.81
CA VAL A 291 13.53 26.15 26.49
C VAL A 291 14.62 26.68 25.57
N GLY A 292 15.27 25.75 24.85
CA GLY A 292 16.35 26.03 23.93
C GLY A 292 16.45 24.92 22.88
N PRO A 293 17.47 24.98 22.01
CA PRO A 293 17.92 23.85 21.20
C PRO A 293 17.84 22.52 21.93
N GLU A 294 17.29 21.52 21.23
CA GLU A 294 17.11 20.15 21.69
C GLU A 294 16.02 19.96 22.77
N VAL A 295 15.52 21.02 23.40
CA VAL A 295 14.44 20.92 24.38
C VAL A 295 13.12 20.65 23.67
N VAL A 296 12.41 19.61 24.10
CA VAL A 296 11.13 19.25 23.52
C VAL A 296 9.99 19.77 24.38
N VAL A 297 9.13 20.62 23.80
CA VAL A 297 7.94 21.20 24.44
C VAL A 297 6.69 20.57 23.84
N SER A 298 5.97 19.79 24.63
CA SER A 298 4.70 19.19 24.18
C SER A 298 3.61 20.24 24.04
N ILE A 299 3.03 20.35 22.85
CA ILE A 299 1.90 21.25 22.58
C ILE A 299 0.62 20.43 22.74
N TYR A 300 -0.14 20.75 23.80
CA TYR A 300 -1.42 20.13 24.12
C TYR A 300 -2.51 21.19 24.10
N THR A 301 -3.16 21.35 22.95
CA THR A 301 -4.20 22.37 22.75
C THR A 301 -5.25 21.86 21.78
N GLU A 302 -6.49 22.34 21.93
CA GLU A 302 -7.50 22.19 20.89
C GLU A 302 -7.15 23.09 19.68
N ARG A 303 -7.69 22.74 18.52
CA ARG A 303 -7.46 23.51 17.28
C ARG A 303 -7.93 24.95 17.46
N SER A 304 -6.98 25.87 17.37
CA SER A 304 -7.18 27.30 17.61
C SER A 304 -6.06 28.08 16.94
N LYS A 305 -6.18 29.41 16.84
CA LYS A 305 -5.07 30.24 16.33
C LYS A 305 -3.81 30.09 17.18
N TRP A 306 -3.97 29.75 18.47
CA TRP A 306 -2.86 29.55 19.41
C TRP A 306 -2.01 28.32 19.09
N THR A 307 -2.53 27.33 18.36
CA THR A 307 -1.74 26.18 17.91
C THR A 307 -0.57 26.63 17.04
N ALA A 308 -0.83 27.49 16.04
CA ALA A 308 0.21 28.03 15.17
C ALA A 308 1.18 28.95 15.93
N VAL A 309 0.66 29.80 16.83
CA VAL A 309 1.49 30.65 17.70
C VAL A 309 2.44 29.82 18.55
N ALA A 310 1.95 28.74 19.18
CA ALA A 310 2.76 27.87 20.04
C ALA A 310 3.83 27.12 19.23
N MET A 311 3.49 26.58 18.05
CA MET A 311 4.45 25.92 17.17
C MET A 311 5.60 26.87 16.80
N LEU A 312 5.26 28.07 16.31
CA LEU A 312 6.26 29.06 15.92
C LEU A 312 7.09 29.55 17.11
N ALA A 313 6.46 29.74 18.29
CA ALA A 313 7.16 30.14 19.50
C ALA A 313 8.18 29.12 19.97
N VAL A 314 7.84 27.82 19.96
CA VAL A 314 8.78 26.74 20.30
C VAL A 314 9.93 26.71 19.31
N LEU A 315 9.67 26.84 18.00
CA LEU A 315 10.71 26.88 16.98
C LEU A 315 11.64 28.09 17.14
N LYS A 316 11.10 29.27 17.45
CA LYS A 316 11.87 30.51 17.74
C LYS A 316 12.70 30.39 19.01
N ALA A 317 12.18 29.75 20.05
CA ALA A 317 12.93 29.44 21.26
C ALA A 317 14.02 28.37 21.01
N GLY A 318 14.02 27.73 19.84
CA GLY A 318 14.97 26.67 19.47
C GLY A 318 14.54 25.26 19.89
N GLY A 319 13.40 25.13 20.54
CA GLY A 319 12.87 23.84 20.94
C GLY A 319 12.28 23.06 19.77
N ALA A 320 11.96 21.81 20.05
CA ALA A 320 11.13 20.96 19.19
C ALA A 320 9.79 20.67 19.85
N PHE A 321 8.78 20.29 19.09
CA PHE A 321 7.47 19.95 19.67
C PHE A 321 6.90 18.64 19.09
N PRO A 322 6.22 17.84 19.91
CA PRO A 322 5.12 17.01 19.44
C PRO A 322 3.79 17.76 19.60
N LEU A 323 2.89 17.53 18.65
CA LEU A 323 1.48 17.86 18.79
C LEU A 323 0.75 16.68 19.45
N LEU A 324 0.09 16.94 20.57
CA LEU A 324 -0.66 15.93 21.31
C LEU A 324 -2.16 16.10 21.04
N ASP A 325 -2.83 15.03 20.61
CA ASP A 325 -4.27 15.04 20.37
C ASP A 325 -5.04 14.83 21.70
N PRO A 326 -5.86 15.81 22.15
CA PRO A 326 -6.71 15.66 23.34
C PRO A 326 -7.72 14.51 23.26
N ALA A 327 -8.01 13.99 22.06
CA ALA A 327 -8.89 12.84 21.87
C ALA A 327 -8.21 11.50 22.20
N HIS A 328 -6.89 11.46 22.40
CA HIS A 328 -6.19 10.23 22.78
C HIS A 328 -6.40 9.88 24.27
N PRO A 329 -6.39 8.57 24.64
CA PRO A 329 -6.46 8.17 26.05
C PRO A 329 -5.30 8.74 26.88
N ASN A 330 -5.56 9.13 28.13
CA ASN A 330 -4.55 9.69 29.04
C ASN A 330 -3.32 8.78 29.20
N SER A 331 -3.51 7.47 29.24
CA SER A 331 -2.42 6.48 29.32
C SER A 331 -1.42 6.60 28.14
N ARG A 332 -1.94 6.89 26.94
CA ARG A 332 -1.16 7.08 25.71
C ARG A 332 -0.43 8.41 25.73
N ILE A 333 -1.09 9.48 26.18
CA ILE A 333 -0.48 10.80 26.37
C ILE A 333 0.69 10.71 27.36
N GLU A 334 0.50 10.01 28.49
CA GLU A 334 1.55 9.81 29.49
C GLU A 334 2.68 8.91 28.97
N ALA A 335 2.39 7.92 28.13
CA ALA A 335 3.43 7.12 27.46
C ALA A 335 4.27 7.97 26.49
N ILE A 336 3.63 8.90 25.75
CA ILE A 336 4.32 9.85 24.88
C ILE A 336 5.23 10.77 25.71
N ARG A 337 4.70 11.36 26.80
CA ARG A 337 5.46 12.24 27.70
C ARG A 337 6.72 11.60 28.27
N ARG A 338 6.65 10.33 28.69
CA ARG A 338 7.81 9.60 29.24
C ARG A 338 8.93 9.35 28.23
N ASN A 339 8.64 9.38 26.93
CA ASN A 339 9.63 9.14 25.88
C ASN A 339 10.35 10.41 25.40
N VAL A 340 10.11 11.55 26.08
CA VAL A 340 10.67 12.85 25.73
C VAL A 340 11.69 13.26 26.80
N GLU A 341 12.98 12.99 26.56
CA GLU A 341 14.09 13.53 27.36
C GLU A 341 15.13 14.16 26.42
N ALA A 342 15.58 15.40 26.69
CA ALA A 342 16.69 16.01 25.96
C ALA A 342 17.39 17.16 26.73
N PRO A 343 18.72 17.33 26.55
CA PRO A 343 19.57 18.33 27.25
C PRO A 343 19.72 19.68 26.50
N LEU A 344 20.12 20.74 27.22
CA LEU A 344 20.24 22.14 26.72
C LEU A 344 21.48 22.44 25.84
N ILE A 345 21.30 23.21 24.76
CA ILE A 345 22.35 23.96 24.02
C ILE A 345 21.83 25.37 23.67
N ALA A 346 22.69 26.39 23.49
CA ALA A 346 22.31 27.82 23.49
C ALA A 346 22.11 28.52 22.13
N SER A 347 22.21 27.84 20.98
CA SER A 347 21.97 28.46 19.65
C SER A 347 21.22 27.53 18.69
N VAL A 348 20.14 28.00 18.06
CA VAL A 348 19.38 27.24 17.06
C VAL A 348 20.18 27.16 15.75
N LYS A 349 20.25 25.96 15.19
CA LYS A 349 20.96 25.62 13.96
C LYS A 349 20.06 24.73 13.10
N PRO A 350 20.28 24.67 11.78
CA PRO A 350 19.50 23.80 10.89
C PRO A 350 19.54 22.31 11.26
N CYS A 351 20.55 21.82 11.99
CA CYS A 351 20.62 20.43 12.49
C CYS A 351 19.87 20.18 13.81
N ASN A 352 19.30 21.21 14.43
CA ASN A 352 18.50 21.00 15.63
C ASN A 352 17.15 20.39 15.29
N ALA A 353 16.58 19.68 16.26
CA ALA A 353 15.23 19.15 16.15
C ALA A 353 14.21 20.27 15.93
N ALA A 354 13.20 20.00 15.09
CA ALA A 354 12.07 20.90 14.82
C ALA A 354 10.77 20.35 15.39
N TYR A 355 10.44 19.09 15.10
CA TYR A 355 9.23 18.46 15.61
C TYR A 355 9.39 16.95 15.77
N MET A 356 8.49 16.36 16.55
CA MET A 356 8.40 14.92 16.75
C MET A 356 6.97 14.43 16.52
N VAL A 357 6.81 13.37 15.73
CA VAL A 357 5.51 12.71 15.50
C VAL A 357 5.59 11.27 16.02
N PHE A 358 4.59 10.83 16.76
CA PHE A 358 4.56 9.47 17.32
C PHE A 358 3.78 8.52 16.41
N THR A 359 4.44 7.48 15.95
CA THR A 359 3.83 6.42 15.13
C THR A 359 3.65 5.13 15.94
N SER A 360 2.75 4.27 15.47
CA SER A 360 2.55 2.94 16.03
C SER A 360 3.84 2.11 15.93
N GLY A 361 4.25 1.47 17.03
CA GLY A 361 5.51 0.74 17.12
C GLY A 361 5.32 -0.77 17.21
N SER A 362 6.15 -1.51 16.48
CA SER A 362 6.17 -2.99 16.48
C SER A 362 6.39 -3.64 17.87
N THR A 363 6.88 -2.89 18.86
CA THR A 363 7.16 -3.33 20.24
C THR A 363 6.01 -3.05 21.21
N GLY A 364 4.88 -2.49 20.75
CA GLY A 364 3.76 -2.11 21.62
C GLY A 364 3.89 -0.73 22.27
N THR A 365 4.99 -0.02 22.04
CA THR A 365 5.22 1.37 22.49
C THR A 365 5.27 2.32 21.30
N PRO A 366 4.71 3.55 21.40
CA PRO A 366 4.78 4.54 20.33
C PRO A 366 6.23 4.90 20.02
N LYS A 367 6.59 4.94 18.73
CA LYS A 367 7.92 5.35 18.26
C LYS A 367 7.90 6.83 17.88
N GLY A 368 8.78 7.63 18.48
CA GLY A 368 8.93 9.04 18.13
C GLY A 368 9.80 9.22 16.88
N VAL A 369 9.26 9.90 15.88
CA VAL A 369 9.97 10.29 14.65
C VAL A 369 10.40 11.75 14.80
N LEU A 370 11.70 11.98 15.00
CA LEU A 370 12.27 13.31 15.21
C LEU A 370 12.81 13.89 13.89
N ILE A 371 12.29 15.04 13.47
CA ILE A 371 12.68 15.73 12.24
C ILE A 371 13.51 16.97 12.57
N GLU A 372 14.58 17.23 11.81
CA GLU A 372 15.43 18.42 11.95
C GLU A 372 14.81 19.63 11.22
N GLN A 373 15.21 20.84 11.65
CA GLN A 373 14.85 22.11 10.99
C GLN A 373 15.18 22.07 9.49
N ARG A 374 16.41 21.65 9.13
CA ARG A 374 16.89 21.54 7.75
C ARG A 374 16.06 20.58 6.91
N SER A 375 15.65 19.45 7.48
CA SER A 375 14.93 18.39 6.75
C SER A 375 13.58 18.91 6.28
N PHE A 376 12.86 19.57 7.18
CA PHE A 376 11.60 20.21 6.84
C PHE A 376 11.79 21.41 5.91
N ALA A 377 12.72 22.32 6.20
CA ALA A 377 12.97 23.52 5.39
C ALA A 377 13.32 23.15 3.93
N THR A 378 14.16 22.14 3.73
CA THR A 378 14.51 21.63 2.40
C THR A 378 13.26 21.14 1.65
N ASN A 379 12.41 20.38 2.35
CA ASN A 379 11.19 19.86 1.75
C ASN A 379 10.19 20.99 1.42
N ALA A 380 9.98 21.93 2.35
CA ALA A 380 9.07 23.06 2.19
C ALA A 380 9.48 23.96 1.00
N LEU A 381 10.77 24.27 0.87
CA LEU A 381 11.28 25.07 -0.25
C LEU A 381 11.15 24.36 -1.59
N THR A 382 11.44 23.06 -1.64
CA THR A 382 11.29 22.25 -2.86
C THR A 382 9.83 22.15 -3.28
N ARG A 383 8.94 21.96 -2.30
CA ARG A 383 7.49 21.94 -2.49
C ARG A 383 6.96 23.27 -3.03
N SER A 384 7.37 24.40 -2.45
CA SER A 384 7.00 25.75 -2.94
C SER A 384 7.49 25.99 -4.37
N ARG A 385 8.73 25.59 -4.71
CA ARG A 385 9.26 25.68 -6.08
C ARG A 385 8.50 24.84 -7.11
N SER A 386 7.92 23.73 -6.66
CA SER A 386 7.13 22.82 -7.49
C SER A 386 5.70 23.31 -7.70
N GLN A 387 5.30 24.43 -7.08
CA GLN A 387 3.98 25.08 -7.23
C GLN A 387 2.82 24.13 -6.96
N VAL A 388 2.98 23.24 -5.97
CA VAL A 388 1.90 22.32 -5.58
C VAL A 388 0.72 23.09 -4.99
N LEU A 389 0.99 24.17 -4.27
CA LEU A 389 -0.03 25.10 -3.82
C LEU A 389 -0.26 26.17 -4.90
N PRO A 390 -1.53 26.52 -5.20
CA PRO A 390 -1.84 27.58 -6.14
C PRO A 390 -1.46 28.94 -5.54
N ALA A 391 -1.28 29.94 -6.41
CA ALA A 391 -1.22 31.32 -5.94
C ALA A 391 -2.51 31.65 -5.15
N LYS A 392 -2.35 32.31 -4.01
CA LYS A 392 -3.42 32.65 -3.06
C LYS A 392 -4.05 31.43 -2.37
N ALA A 393 -3.22 30.48 -1.95
CA ALA A 393 -3.68 29.30 -1.22
C ALA A 393 -4.35 29.66 0.12
N ARG A 394 -5.51 29.03 0.36
CA ARG A 394 -6.29 29.05 1.60
C ARG A 394 -6.51 27.60 2.01
N VAL A 395 -5.60 27.12 2.85
CA VAL A 395 -5.54 25.73 3.31
C VAL A 395 -6.41 25.56 4.56
N LEU A 396 -7.27 24.55 4.58
CA LEU A 396 -8.05 24.20 5.78
C LEU A 396 -7.22 23.31 6.70
N GLN A 397 -7.10 23.71 7.97
CA GLN A 397 -6.54 22.84 9.02
C GLN A 397 -7.60 21.83 9.46
N LEU A 398 -7.49 20.59 8.97
CA LEU A 398 -8.48 19.53 9.21
C LEU A 398 -7.87 18.28 9.84
N THR A 399 -6.58 18.01 9.62
CA THR A 399 -5.94 16.79 10.09
C THR A 399 -5.77 16.78 11.62
N SER A 400 -5.86 15.61 12.24
CA SER A 400 -5.60 15.46 13.68
C SER A 400 -4.16 15.88 14.03
N PRO A 401 -3.94 16.58 15.16
CA PRO A 401 -2.61 17.01 15.57
C PRO A 401 -1.62 15.84 15.74
N ALA A 402 -2.10 14.62 15.97
CA ALA A 402 -1.24 13.44 16.10
C ALA A 402 -0.53 13.04 14.79
N PHE A 403 -0.93 13.61 13.65
CA PHE A 403 -0.36 13.30 12.34
C PHE A 403 0.47 14.44 11.80
N ASP A 404 1.56 14.08 11.14
CA ASP A 404 2.49 14.98 10.47
C ASP A 404 1.85 15.80 9.33
N ALA A 405 0.80 15.29 8.69
CA ALA A 405 0.02 16.07 7.72
C ALA A 405 -0.63 17.34 8.34
N SER A 406 -0.93 17.34 9.65
CA SER A 406 -1.40 18.57 10.33
C SER A 406 -0.31 19.63 10.44
N ILE A 407 0.96 19.21 10.52
CA ILE A 407 2.13 20.09 10.49
C ILE A 407 2.29 20.67 9.09
N ALA A 408 2.07 19.86 8.03
CA ALA A 408 2.07 20.34 6.65
C ALA A 408 0.99 21.40 6.38
N GLU A 409 -0.26 21.17 6.83
CA GLU A 409 -1.37 22.12 6.69
C GLU A 409 -1.02 23.52 7.23
N ILE A 410 -0.21 23.61 8.28
CA ILE A 410 0.18 24.86 8.92
C ILE A 410 1.51 25.38 8.35
N LEU A 411 2.59 24.60 8.49
CA LEU A 411 3.94 25.10 8.24
C LEU A 411 4.28 25.21 6.75
N PHE A 412 3.81 24.31 5.87
CA PHE A 412 4.02 24.51 4.42
C PHE A 412 3.29 25.76 3.94
N THR A 413 2.08 26.00 4.44
CA THR A 413 1.28 27.19 4.12
C THR A 413 1.97 28.48 4.59
N LEU A 414 2.58 28.48 5.77
CA LEU A 414 3.25 29.67 6.31
C LEU A 414 4.61 29.96 5.64
N VAL A 415 5.30 28.93 5.14
CA VAL A 415 6.59 29.09 4.42
C VAL A 415 6.37 29.52 2.96
N ASP A 416 5.23 29.20 2.35
CA ASP A 416 4.99 29.50 0.94
C ASP A 416 4.71 30.99 0.70
N ARG A 417 5.41 31.58 -0.27
CA ARG A 417 5.45 33.04 -0.49
C ARG A 417 4.29 33.60 -1.31
N TYR A 418 3.41 32.74 -1.82
CA TYR A 418 2.37 33.12 -2.78
C TYR A 418 0.98 33.29 -2.15
N THR A 419 0.87 33.60 -0.86
CA THR A 419 -0.42 33.84 -0.20
C THR A 419 -0.83 35.33 -0.32
N ASN A 420 -1.99 35.60 -0.91
CA ASN A 420 -2.64 36.92 -0.90
C ASN A 420 -4.16 36.69 -0.85
N ILE A 421 -4.90 37.45 -0.04
CA ILE A 421 -6.33 37.24 0.16
C ILE A 421 -7.12 38.46 -0.32
N VAL A 422 -7.99 38.28 -1.31
CA VAL A 422 -9.13 39.19 -1.54
C VAL A 422 -10.41 38.37 -1.74
N GLU A 423 -11.43 38.86 -1.05
CA GLU A 423 -12.85 38.50 -1.01
C GLU A 423 -13.28 37.23 -0.28
N TYR A 424 -13.85 37.51 0.90
CA TYR A 424 -14.61 36.65 1.78
C TYR A 424 -16.01 36.42 1.22
N VAL A 425 -16.60 35.28 1.61
CA VAL A 425 -18.01 34.88 1.61
C VAL A 425 -18.23 33.65 0.71
N GLN A 426 -18.51 32.46 1.29
CA GLN A 426 -19.54 32.30 2.32
C GLN A 426 -19.15 31.73 3.70
N SER A 427 -17.86 31.56 4.03
CA SER A 427 -17.39 31.77 5.44
C SER A 427 -15.89 31.68 5.66
N PHE A 428 -15.15 30.86 4.90
CA PHE A 428 -13.66 30.85 4.95
C PHE A 428 -12.99 30.68 3.57
N ALA A 429 -13.75 30.58 2.46
CA ALA A 429 -13.23 30.52 1.08
C ALA A 429 -12.03 29.55 0.89
N VAL A 430 -12.07 28.37 1.52
CA VAL A 430 -11.01 27.36 1.39
C VAL A 430 -10.89 26.94 -0.08
N ASN A 431 -9.68 26.99 -0.62
CA ASN A 431 -9.40 26.60 -2.01
C ASN A 431 -8.35 25.48 -2.14
N VAL A 432 -7.74 25.06 -1.02
CA VAL A 432 -6.87 23.89 -0.95
C VAL A 432 -7.31 22.98 0.18
N LEU A 433 -7.43 21.68 -0.10
CA LEU A 433 -7.69 20.66 0.90
C LEU A 433 -6.63 19.56 0.87
N TYR A 434 -6.20 19.15 2.05
CA TYR A 434 -5.45 17.92 2.28
C TYR A 434 -6.42 16.88 2.83
N LEU A 435 -6.64 15.79 2.09
CA LEU A 435 -7.51 14.72 2.50
C LEU A 435 -6.85 13.36 2.30
N THR A 436 -7.33 12.38 3.05
CA THR A 436 -7.08 10.98 2.70
C THR A 436 -8.08 10.60 1.61
N PRO A 437 -7.70 9.71 0.66
CA PRO A 437 -8.64 9.17 -0.32
C PRO A 437 -9.98 8.72 0.29
N SER A 438 -9.97 8.03 1.43
CA SER A 438 -11.19 7.61 2.12
C SER A 438 -12.10 8.74 2.57
N VAL A 439 -11.55 9.89 2.95
CA VAL A 439 -12.36 11.07 3.31
C VAL A 439 -12.86 11.77 2.06
N ALA A 440 -12.03 11.89 1.02
CA ALA A 440 -12.39 12.52 -0.24
C ALA A 440 -13.58 11.83 -0.94
N ARG A 441 -13.65 10.49 -0.91
CA ARG A 441 -14.81 9.71 -1.43
C ARG A 441 -16.13 10.01 -0.71
N GLY A 442 -16.09 10.57 0.49
CA GLY A 442 -17.28 11.01 1.21
C GLY A 442 -17.88 12.33 0.71
N LEU A 443 -17.17 13.03 -0.18
CA LEU A 443 -17.48 14.37 -0.69
C LEU A 443 -17.67 14.33 -2.21
N GLN A 444 -18.28 15.38 -2.76
CA GLN A 444 -18.45 15.55 -4.21
C GLN A 444 -17.96 16.94 -4.65
N PRO A 445 -17.40 17.09 -5.86
CA PRO A 445 -16.90 18.38 -6.35
C PRO A 445 -17.93 19.51 -6.29
N ASP A 446 -19.19 19.21 -6.63
CA ASP A 446 -20.29 20.20 -6.64
C ASP A 446 -20.60 20.77 -5.24
N GLN A 447 -20.20 20.08 -4.17
CA GLN A 447 -20.34 20.56 -2.79
C GLN A 447 -19.25 21.58 -2.42
N LEU A 448 -18.18 21.69 -3.21
CA LEU A 448 -16.98 22.48 -2.92
C LEU A 448 -16.60 23.40 -4.11
N PRO A 449 -17.48 24.33 -4.52
CA PRO A 449 -17.30 25.13 -5.75
C PRO A 449 -16.09 26.07 -5.74
N HIS A 450 -15.50 26.34 -4.57
CA HIS A 450 -14.31 27.19 -4.41
C HIS A 450 -13.00 26.39 -4.35
N LEU A 451 -13.08 25.06 -4.27
CA LEU A 451 -11.90 24.21 -4.22
C LEU A 451 -11.15 24.28 -5.55
N ARG A 452 -9.85 24.60 -5.49
CA ARG A 452 -8.97 24.66 -6.65
C ARG A 452 -8.02 23.49 -6.67
N THR A 453 -7.47 23.12 -5.51
CA THR A 453 -6.48 22.05 -5.39
C THR A 453 -6.91 21.04 -4.34
N LEU A 454 -6.91 19.77 -4.71
CA LEU A 454 -7.16 18.66 -3.79
C LEU A 454 -5.90 17.80 -3.71
N ILE A 455 -5.32 17.72 -2.52
CA ILE A 455 -4.14 16.92 -2.24
C ILE A 455 -4.60 15.66 -1.52
N LEU A 456 -4.43 14.51 -2.17
CA LEU A 456 -4.68 13.20 -1.57
C LEU A 456 -3.37 12.63 -1.02
N VAL A 457 -3.38 12.29 0.26
CA VAL A 457 -2.19 11.82 0.97
C VAL A 457 -2.54 10.75 2.00
N GLY A 458 -1.56 9.91 2.32
CA GLY A 458 -1.67 8.98 3.45
C GLY A 458 -2.31 7.64 3.12
N GLU A 459 -3.00 7.47 1.99
CA GLU A 459 -3.51 6.17 1.50
C GLU A 459 -3.28 6.03 -0.02
N PRO A 460 -3.33 4.80 -0.56
CA PRO A 460 -3.35 4.61 -2.01
C PRO A 460 -4.59 5.27 -2.62
N MET A 461 -4.37 6.00 -3.72
CA MET A 461 -5.43 6.54 -4.57
C MET A 461 -6.02 5.40 -5.44
N ASN A 462 -7.32 5.46 -5.69
CA ASN A 462 -8.06 4.54 -6.55
C ASN A 462 -8.55 5.24 -7.83
N GLU A 463 -8.96 4.46 -8.83
CA GLU A 463 -9.54 4.99 -10.07
C GLU A 463 -10.75 5.89 -9.81
N GLU A 464 -11.60 5.54 -8.84
CA GLU A 464 -12.78 6.33 -8.44
C GLU A 464 -12.41 7.76 -8.01
N ASP A 465 -11.30 7.91 -7.27
CA ASP A 465 -10.83 9.21 -6.80
C ASP A 465 -10.45 10.10 -7.99
N ILE A 466 -9.78 9.52 -9.00
CA ILE A 466 -9.43 10.20 -10.25
C ILE A 466 -10.69 10.55 -11.03
N THR A 467 -11.59 9.59 -11.26
CA THR A 467 -12.81 9.84 -12.06
C THR A 467 -13.73 10.89 -11.43
N THR A 468 -13.72 11.01 -10.11
CA THR A 468 -14.56 11.97 -9.37
C THR A 468 -13.95 13.38 -9.40
N TRP A 469 -12.64 13.50 -9.20
CA TRP A 469 -12.01 14.79 -8.93
C TRP A 469 -11.18 15.35 -10.10
N ALA A 470 -10.60 14.48 -10.93
CA ALA A 470 -9.78 14.92 -12.05
C ALA A 470 -10.63 15.70 -13.08
N GLY A 471 -10.20 16.91 -13.41
CA GLY A 471 -10.94 17.83 -14.29
C GLY A 471 -11.86 18.82 -13.56
N HIS A 472 -12.15 18.58 -12.28
CA HIS A 472 -12.85 19.55 -11.42
C HIS A 472 -11.88 20.40 -10.60
N VAL A 473 -10.75 19.82 -10.19
CA VAL A 473 -9.70 20.46 -9.38
C VAL A 473 -8.32 20.07 -9.90
N ASP A 474 -7.30 20.83 -9.50
CA ASP A 474 -5.91 20.42 -9.58
C ASP A 474 -5.67 19.30 -8.56
N LEU A 475 -5.84 18.06 -9.02
CA LEU A 475 -5.69 16.86 -8.19
C LEU A 475 -4.20 16.49 -8.09
N VAL A 476 -3.74 16.26 -6.86
CA VAL A 476 -2.36 15.90 -6.55
C VAL A 476 -2.36 14.62 -5.71
N ASN A 477 -1.57 13.62 -6.12
CA ASN A 477 -1.33 12.43 -5.31
C ASN A 477 0.01 12.58 -4.59
N VAL A 478 0.02 12.47 -3.27
CA VAL A 478 1.22 12.68 -2.44
C VAL A 478 1.54 11.43 -1.65
N TYR A 479 2.83 11.06 -1.65
CA TYR A 479 3.38 9.97 -0.86
C TYR A 479 4.52 10.45 0.01
N GLY A 480 4.55 10.00 1.27
CA GLY A 480 5.68 10.17 2.16
C GLY A 480 5.46 9.43 3.48
N PRO A 481 6.49 8.74 4.02
CA PRO A 481 6.50 8.32 5.41
C PRO A 481 6.89 9.49 6.33
N SER A 482 6.45 9.45 7.59
CA SER A 482 6.79 10.46 8.59
C SER A 482 8.29 10.64 8.79
N GLU A 483 9.06 9.57 8.61
CA GLU A 483 10.50 9.52 8.69
C GLU A 483 11.23 10.23 7.52
N CYS A 484 10.49 10.77 6.56
CA CYS A 484 11.02 11.54 5.43
C CYS A 484 10.37 12.94 5.35
N SER A 485 10.12 13.56 6.51
CA SER A 485 9.62 14.92 6.64
C SER A 485 8.31 15.18 5.88
N ILE A 486 7.30 14.34 6.16
CA ILE A 486 5.91 14.41 5.70
C ILE A 486 5.69 13.90 4.27
N GLU A 487 6.28 14.57 3.27
CA GLU A 487 6.04 14.30 1.85
C GLU A 487 7.35 14.01 1.13
N THR A 488 7.45 12.87 0.43
CA THR A 488 8.67 12.46 -0.30
C THR A 488 8.52 12.63 -1.79
N SER A 489 7.39 12.21 -2.35
CA SER A 489 7.09 12.27 -3.77
C SER A 489 5.66 12.72 -4.01
N PHE A 490 5.42 13.30 -5.19
CA PHE A 490 4.08 13.65 -5.61
C PHE A 490 3.90 13.55 -7.12
N GLN A 491 2.71 13.13 -7.53
CA GLN A 491 2.25 13.14 -8.91
C GLN A 491 1.37 14.37 -9.12
N GLN A 492 1.79 15.26 -10.01
CA GLN A 492 1.04 16.45 -10.40
C GLN A 492 1.30 16.80 -11.88
N PRO A 493 0.26 17.16 -12.66
CA PRO A 493 -1.15 16.98 -12.34
C PRO A 493 -1.54 15.48 -12.35
N VAL A 494 -2.55 15.12 -11.56
CA VAL A 494 -3.29 13.87 -11.74
C VAL A 494 -4.43 14.13 -12.73
N THR A 495 -4.43 13.38 -13.82
CA THR A 495 -5.41 13.48 -14.92
C THR A 495 -6.22 12.20 -15.01
N ILE A 496 -7.29 12.20 -15.81
CA ILE A 496 -8.12 11.02 -16.04
C ILE A 496 -7.34 9.81 -16.61
N SER A 497 -6.21 10.07 -17.27
CA SER A 497 -5.31 9.04 -17.83
C SER A 497 -4.15 8.66 -16.90
N THR A 498 -4.03 9.31 -15.74
CA THR A 498 -2.96 9.01 -14.79
C THR A 498 -3.23 7.66 -14.13
N ASP A 499 -2.21 6.80 -14.05
CA ASP A 499 -2.27 5.56 -13.28
C ASP A 499 -2.46 5.92 -11.79
N HIS A 500 -3.53 5.40 -11.16
CA HIS A 500 -3.85 5.68 -9.76
C HIS A 500 -2.76 5.22 -8.78
N GLN A 501 -1.91 4.27 -9.19
CA GLN A 501 -0.78 3.81 -8.39
C GLN A 501 0.41 4.76 -8.45
N ASN A 502 0.40 5.73 -9.37
CA ASN A 502 1.51 6.65 -9.56
C ASN A 502 1.57 7.68 -8.41
N ILE A 503 2.62 7.56 -7.59
CA ILE A 503 2.94 8.46 -6.48
C ILE A 503 3.99 9.52 -6.88
N GLY A 504 4.33 9.58 -8.17
CA GLY A 504 5.12 10.62 -8.81
C GLY A 504 6.62 10.54 -8.55
N ILE A 505 7.27 11.69 -8.67
CA ILE A 505 8.73 11.84 -8.53
C ILE A 505 9.09 12.44 -7.17
N ALA A 506 10.30 12.16 -6.69
CA ALA A 506 10.84 12.73 -5.45
C ALA A 506 11.81 13.88 -5.79
N PRO A 507 11.39 15.15 -5.73
CA PRO A 507 12.25 16.27 -6.16
C PRO A 507 13.34 16.62 -5.15
N CYS A 508 13.19 16.22 -3.89
CA CYS A 508 14.10 16.52 -2.77
C CYS A 508 14.80 15.28 -2.19
N ALA A 509 14.64 14.11 -2.82
CA ALA A 509 15.23 12.86 -2.37
C ALA A 509 15.52 11.92 -3.53
N SER A 510 16.54 11.10 -3.38
CA SER A 510 16.82 9.98 -4.27
C SER A 510 16.01 8.76 -3.84
N CYS A 511 15.33 8.14 -4.80
CA CYS A 511 14.51 6.95 -4.56
C CYS A 511 15.15 5.74 -5.22
N TRP A 512 15.43 4.71 -4.42
CA TRP A 512 16.08 3.48 -4.85
C TRP A 512 15.15 2.29 -4.64
N ILE A 513 14.99 1.46 -5.67
CA ILE A 513 14.18 0.23 -5.59
C ILE A 513 15.12 -0.96 -5.46
N VAL A 514 15.11 -1.62 -4.31
CA VAL A 514 16.02 -2.73 -3.99
C VAL A 514 15.27 -4.04 -3.77
N ASP A 515 16.01 -5.15 -3.78
CA ASP A 515 15.45 -6.46 -3.45
C ASP A 515 14.91 -6.41 -2.00
N PRO A 516 13.63 -6.74 -1.75
CA PRO A 516 13.05 -6.70 -0.42
C PRO A 516 13.79 -7.59 0.59
N GLU A 517 14.36 -8.72 0.16
CA GLU A 517 15.07 -9.65 1.04
C GLU A 517 16.57 -9.32 1.15
N ASN A 518 17.11 -8.53 0.22
CA ASN A 518 18.50 -8.08 0.24
C ASN A 518 18.63 -6.62 -0.22
N HIS A 519 18.58 -5.69 0.73
CA HIS A 519 18.67 -4.24 0.48
C HIS A 519 19.97 -3.77 -0.18
N ASN A 520 21.00 -4.62 -0.28
CA ASN A 520 22.25 -4.31 -0.99
C ASN A 520 22.15 -4.57 -2.51
N THR A 521 21.02 -5.09 -2.98
CA THR A 521 20.80 -5.42 -4.40
C THR A 521 19.80 -4.46 -5.01
N LEU A 522 20.28 -3.59 -5.90
CA LEU A 522 19.43 -2.71 -6.69
C LEU A 522 18.68 -3.51 -7.76
N LEU A 523 17.39 -3.24 -7.93
CA LEU A 523 16.57 -3.91 -8.92
C LEU A 523 16.56 -3.17 -10.27
N PRO A 524 16.42 -3.90 -11.39
CA PRO A 524 16.30 -3.32 -12.73
C PRO A 524 15.04 -2.45 -12.86
N ILE A 525 15.05 -1.53 -13.82
CA ILE A 525 13.87 -0.71 -14.11
C ILE A 525 12.71 -1.61 -14.55
N GLY A 526 11.56 -1.47 -13.90
CA GLY A 526 10.38 -2.30 -14.14
C GLY A 526 10.21 -3.50 -13.19
N ALA A 527 11.15 -3.76 -12.29
CA ALA A 527 10.92 -4.69 -11.19
C ALA A 527 10.20 -4.03 -10.01
N ILE A 528 9.39 -4.82 -9.29
CA ILE A 528 8.81 -4.42 -8.00
C ILE A 528 9.83 -4.74 -6.90
N GLY A 529 10.14 -3.76 -6.06
CA GLY A 529 11.04 -3.92 -4.92
C GLY A 529 10.70 -3.00 -3.76
N GLU A 530 11.50 -3.03 -2.72
CA GLU A 530 11.33 -2.14 -1.57
C GLU A 530 11.89 -0.75 -1.88
N LEU A 531 11.12 0.29 -1.56
CA LEU A 531 11.53 1.68 -1.70
C LEU A 531 12.47 2.09 -0.56
N LEU A 532 13.66 2.55 -0.93
CA LEU A 532 14.60 3.22 -0.05
C LEU A 532 14.68 4.69 -0.43
N VAL A 533 14.63 5.56 0.58
CA VAL A 533 14.71 7.01 0.41
C VAL A 533 16.05 7.50 0.94
N GLU A 534 16.79 8.22 0.11
CA GLU A 534 18.03 8.89 0.46
C GLU A 534 17.87 10.40 0.25
N GLY A 535 18.46 11.21 1.10
CA GLY A 535 18.46 12.66 0.95
C GLY A 535 18.25 13.42 2.26
N PRO A 536 18.22 14.76 2.18
CA PRO A 536 18.21 15.66 3.34
C PRO A 536 16.89 15.67 4.12
N ILE A 537 15.82 15.08 3.59
CA ILE A 537 14.47 15.11 4.20
C ILE A 537 14.27 14.01 5.27
N GLN A 538 15.29 13.20 5.55
CA GLN A 538 15.18 12.05 6.45
C GLN A 538 15.11 12.44 7.94
N ILE A 539 14.65 11.48 8.73
CA ILE A 539 14.65 11.49 10.19
C ILE A 539 16.05 11.73 10.76
N ARG A 540 16.09 12.44 11.88
CA ARG A 540 17.32 12.71 12.63
C ARG A 540 18.01 11.43 13.10
N GLY A 541 19.35 11.44 13.05
CA GLY A 541 20.16 10.30 13.43
C GLY A 541 20.13 9.15 12.42
N GLY A 542 19.50 9.36 11.26
CA GLY A 542 19.81 8.58 10.06
C GLY A 542 21.31 8.63 9.80
N GLN A 543 21.89 7.53 9.29
CA GLN A 543 23.30 7.50 8.93
C GLN A 543 23.60 8.68 7.96
N PRO A 544 24.76 9.36 8.04
CA PRO A 544 25.19 10.26 6.98
C PRO A 544 25.29 9.47 5.67
N HIS A 545 24.54 9.86 4.63
CA HIS A 545 24.30 9.05 3.41
C HIS A 545 23.47 7.77 3.65
N GLY A 546 22.67 7.77 4.72
CA GLY A 546 21.80 6.67 5.09
C GLY A 546 20.59 6.57 4.18
N LEU A 547 20.16 5.33 3.96
CA LEU A 547 18.95 4.98 3.24
C LEU A 547 17.85 4.67 4.27
N TYR A 548 16.74 5.40 4.25
CA TYR A 548 15.55 5.05 5.02
C TYR A 548 14.79 3.93 4.30
N LYS A 549 14.55 2.82 5.00
CA LYS A 549 13.80 1.67 4.51
C LYS A 549 12.32 1.86 4.81
N THR A 550 11.52 2.07 3.77
CA THR A 550 10.10 2.40 3.93
C THR A 550 9.22 1.18 4.25
N GLY A 551 9.66 -0.02 3.86
CA GLY A 551 8.81 -1.22 3.83
C GLY A 551 7.72 -1.20 2.76
N ASP A 552 7.67 -0.16 1.92
CA ASP A 552 6.74 -0.02 0.79
C ASP A 552 7.30 -0.71 -0.45
N LEU A 553 6.44 -1.47 -1.14
CA LEU A 553 6.76 -2.10 -2.41
C LEU A 553 6.35 -1.18 -3.55
N VAL A 554 7.31 -0.81 -4.39
CA VAL A 554 7.10 0.12 -5.52
C VAL A 554 7.79 -0.38 -6.79
N GLN A 555 7.49 0.26 -7.91
CA GLN A 555 8.08 0.02 -9.21
C GLN A 555 8.32 1.35 -9.94
N TYR A 556 9.42 1.51 -10.67
CA TYR A 556 9.57 2.66 -11.57
C TYR A 556 8.52 2.62 -12.68
N ALA A 557 7.88 3.76 -12.92
CA ALA A 557 6.78 3.85 -13.86
C ALA A 557 7.25 3.58 -15.30
N PRO A 558 6.40 2.95 -16.15
CA PRO A 558 6.75 2.62 -17.53
C PRO A 558 7.13 3.84 -18.38
N GLN A 559 6.66 5.04 -18.03
CA GLN A 559 6.89 6.30 -18.74
C GLN A 559 8.38 6.72 -18.77
N LEU A 560 9.23 6.12 -17.93
CA LEU A 560 10.67 6.41 -17.84
C LEU A 560 10.99 7.87 -17.49
N ASP A 561 10.11 8.52 -16.74
CA ASP A 561 10.28 9.86 -16.18
C ASP A 561 10.83 9.85 -14.74
N GLY A 562 11.07 8.67 -14.18
CA GLY A 562 11.51 8.48 -12.80
C GLY A 562 10.39 8.44 -11.78
N SER A 563 9.12 8.54 -12.20
CA SER A 563 7.97 8.40 -11.30
C SER A 563 7.84 6.98 -10.77
N LEU A 564 7.16 6.83 -9.63
CA LEU A 564 7.04 5.57 -8.89
C LEU A 564 5.58 5.11 -8.85
N LEU A 565 5.37 3.80 -9.04
CA LEU A 565 4.09 3.12 -8.88
C LEU A 565 4.08 2.36 -7.55
N TYR A 566 3.07 2.58 -6.72
CA TYR A 566 2.90 1.94 -5.42
C TYR A 566 2.13 0.61 -5.52
N HIS A 567 2.69 -0.47 -4.96
CA HIS A 567 2.15 -1.84 -5.02
C HIS A 567 1.74 -2.44 -3.66
N GLY A 568 1.99 -1.73 -2.55
CA GLY A 568 1.61 -2.18 -1.21
C GLY A 568 2.76 -2.17 -0.22
N ARG A 569 2.62 -2.94 0.88
CA ARG A 569 3.66 -3.08 1.92
C ARG A 569 4.20 -4.49 2.01
N LYS A 570 5.49 -4.60 2.37
CA LYS A 570 6.16 -5.86 2.69
C LYS A 570 5.74 -6.39 4.08
N ASN A 571 5.52 -5.49 5.04
CA ASN A 571 5.27 -5.81 6.44
C ASN A 571 3.75 -5.86 6.76
N THR A 572 3.41 -6.11 8.03
CA THR A 572 2.02 -6.12 8.55
C THR A 572 1.50 -4.72 8.87
N GLN A 573 2.18 -3.67 8.42
CA GLN A 573 1.70 -2.32 8.63
C GLN A 573 0.61 -1.99 7.63
N VAL A 574 -0.49 -1.44 8.12
CA VAL A 574 -1.63 -1.05 7.30
C VAL A 574 -1.96 0.42 7.45
N LYS A 575 -2.67 0.96 6.47
CA LYS A 575 -3.26 2.30 6.53
C LYS A 575 -4.78 2.12 6.56
N LEU A 576 -5.40 2.57 7.65
CA LEU A 576 -6.87 2.59 7.78
C LEU A 576 -7.30 4.05 7.92
N ARG A 577 -8.00 4.58 6.91
CA ARG A 577 -8.52 5.96 6.89
C ARG A 577 -7.39 7.00 7.05
N GLY A 578 -6.26 6.74 6.42
CA GLY A 578 -5.01 7.52 6.46
C GLY A 578 -4.17 7.30 7.71
N GLN A 579 -4.64 6.50 8.66
CA GLN A 579 -3.94 6.27 9.91
C GLN A 579 -3.02 5.07 9.76
N ARG A 580 -1.73 5.28 10.01
CA ARG A 580 -0.71 4.24 10.00
C ARG A 580 -0.88 3.37 11.25
N ILE A 581 -1.16 2.09 11.05
CA ILE A 581 -1.42 1.11 12.12
C ILE A 581 -0.44 -0.06 11.94
N GLU A 582 0.39 -0.30 12.94
CA GLU A 582 1.11 -1.57 13.08
C GLU A 582 0.16 -2.61 13.70
N LEU A 583 -0.26 -3.60 12.90
CA LEU A 583 -1.15 -4.67 13.39
C LEU A 583 -0.53 -5.41 14.59
N GLY A 584 0.81 -5.51 14.63
CA GLY A 584 1.54 -6.11 15.75
C GLY A 584 1.40 -5.36 17.07
N GLU A 585 1.19 -4.04 17.08
CA GLU A 585 0.94 -3.27 18.31
C GLU A 585 -0.40 -3.69 18.93
N VAL A 586 -1.43 -3.83 18.08
CA VAL A 586 -2.75 -4.30 18.50
C VAL A 586 -2.69 -5.74 18.99
N GLU A 587 -2.01 -6.63 18.25
CA GLU A 587 -1.77 -8.03 18.66
C GLU A 587 -1.06 -8.10 20.03
N HIS A 588 -0.05 -7.26 20.27
CA HIS A 588 0.68 -7.20 21.53
C HIS A 588 -0.22 -6.74 22.70
N CYS A 589 -1.01 -5.69 22.51
CA CYS A 589 -1.94 -5.21 23.53
C CYS A 589 -3.01 -6.27 23.87
N ILE A 590 -3.53 -6.99 22.87
CA ILE A 590 -4.45 -8.11 23.07
C ILE A 590 -3.77 -9.21 23.91
N HIS A 591 -2.56 -9.61 23.54
CA HIS A 591 -1.80 -10.63 24.27
C HIS A 591 -1.51 -10.22 25.71
N ARG A 592 -1.12 -8.96 25.95
CA ARG A 592 -0.86 -8.43 27.28
C ARG A 592 -2.09 -8.46 28.18
N CYS A 593 -3.28 -8.20 27.62
CA CYS A 593 -4.53 -8.28 28.36
C CYS A 593 -4.95 -9.72 28.65
N ALA A 594 -4.90 -10.59 27.64
CA ALA A 594 -5.42 -11.94 27.73
C ALA A 594 -4.48 -12.92 28.47
N GLY A 595 -3.21 -12.56 28.62
CA GLY A 595 -2.21 -13.35 29.34
C GLY A 595 -2.12 -14.79 28.80
N ASN A 596 -2.08 -15.76 29.71
CA ASN A 596 -1.94 -17.18 29.37
C ASN A 596 -3.23 -17.82 28.80
N THR A 597 -4.37 -17.12 28.85
CA THR A 597 -5.65 -17.60 28.30
C THR A 597 -5.64 -17.62 26.77
N LEU A 598 -4.81 -16.78 26.16
CA LEU A 598 -4.70 -16.64 24.71
C LEU A 598 -3.37 -17.21 24.20
N LYS A 599 -3.47 -18.12 23.23
CA LYS A 599 -2.32 -18.72 22.58
C LYS A 599 -1.80 -17.87 21.43
N THR A 600 -2.69 -17.29 20.63
CA THR A 600 -2.31 -16.34 19.58
C THR A 600 -3.41 -15.33 19.29
N ALA A 601 -3.01 -14.09 18.97
CA ALA A 601 -3.83 -13.06 18.34
C ALA A 601 -3.25 -12.76 16.96
N ILE A 602 -4.12 -12.69 15.94
CA ILE A 602 -3.76 -12.23 14.61
C ILE A 602 -4.73 -11.10 14.26
N VAL A 603 -4.23 -9.91 13.98
CA VAL A 603 -5.08 -8.77 13.56
C VAL A 603 -4.86 -8.54 12.07
N GLU A 604 -5.94 -8.30 11.35
CA GLU A 604 -5.93 -8.00 9.91
C GLU A 604 -6.84 -6.83 9.58
N LEU A 605 -6.45 -6.06 8.56
CA LEU A 605 -7.34 -5.11 7.91
C LEU A 605 -8.17 -5.86 6.87
N VAL A 606 -9.50 -5.84 7.03
CA VAL A 606 -10.43 -6.48 6.11
C VAL A 606 -11.15 -5.40 5.31
N THR A 607 -11.04 -5.50 3.99
CA THR A 607 -11.75 -4.66 3.01
C THR A 607 -12.64 -5.59 2.18
N ALA A 608 -13.92 -5.24 2.01
CA ALA A 608 -14.85 -5.96 1.14
C ALA A 608 -15.52 -4.94 0.20
N ASP A 609 -15.86 -5.36 -1.02
CA ASP A 609 -16.22 -4.46 -2.13
C ASP A 609 -17.36 -3.47 -1.79
N ASP A 610 -18.29 -3.84 -0.90
CA ASP A 610 -19.42 -3.00 -0.46
C ASP A 610 -19.37 -2.57 1.01
N LYS A 611 -18.25 -2.76 1.73
CA LYS A 611 -18.16 -2.49 3.18
C LYS A 611 -16.95 -1.62 3.54
N PRO A 612 -17.08 -0.71 4.53
CA PRO A 612 -15.95 0.07 4.99
C PRO A 612 -14.86 -0.85 5.56
N SER A 613 -13.60 -0.56 5.21
CA SER A 613 -12.47 -1.29 5.79
C SER A 613 -12.48 -1.21 7.31
N ALA A 614 -12.19 -2.34 7.96
CA ALA A 614 -12.18 -2.46 9.41
C ALA A 614 -11.12 -3.46 9.89
N LEU A 615 -10.61 -3.22 11.10
CA LEU A 615 -9.72 -4.17 11.77
C LEU A 615 -10.52 -5.34 12.34
N VAL A 616 -10.05 -6.55 12.08
CA VAL A 616 -10.60 -7.80 12.62
C VAL A 616 -9.48 -8.55 13.34
N ALA A 617 -9.71 -8.90 14.60
CA ALA A 617 -8.80 -9.74 15.37
C ALA A 617 -9.31 -11.19 15.39
N PHE A 618 -8.40 -12.12 15.16
CA PHE A 618 -8.64 -13.56 15.22
C PHE A 618 -7.88 -14.13 16.42
N LEU A 619 -8.61 -14.81 17.31
CA LEU A 619 -8.13 -15.21 18.63
C LEU A 619 -8.16 -16.73 18.77
N LEU A 620 -7.02 -17.33 19.12
CA LEU A 620 -6.93 -18.74 19.49
C LEU A 620 -6.66 -18.87 21.00
N THR A 621 -7.51 -19.59 21.73
CA THR A 621 -7.37 -19.74 23.18
C THR A 621 -6.45 -20.91 23.56
N SER A 622 -5.86 -20.87 24.75
CA SER A 622 -4.87 -21.89 25.19
C SER A 622 -5.47 -23.25 25.51
N GLU A 623 -6.78 -23.31 25.74
CA GLU A 623 -7.53 -24.57 25.90
C GLU A 623 -7.72 -25.31 24.56
N ASP A 624 -7.34 -24.69 23.44
CA ASP A 624 -7.50 -25.23 22.10
C ASP A 624 -6.27 -26.04 21.66
N GLY A 625 -6.50 -27.33 21.38
CA GLY A 625 -5.50 -28.31 20.96
C GLY A 625 -4.60 -27.84 19.80
N THR A 626 -3.34 -28.26 19.81
CA THR A 626 -2.27 -27.71 18.96
C THR A 626 -2.25 -28.14 17.50
N THR A 627 -2.97 -29.17 17.08
CA THR A 627 -2.83 -29.69 15.71
C THR A 627 -4.08 -30.47 15.31
N GLY A 628 -4.97 -29.84 14.54
CA GLY A 628 -6.09 -30.51 13.90
C GLY A 628 -5.89 -30.54 12.38
N VAL A 629 -5.72 -31.73 11.82
CA VAL A 629 -5.99 -31.98 10.39
C VAL A 629 -7.47 -31.61 10.14
N PRO A 630 -7.80 -30.94 9.02
CA PRO A 630 -9.14 -30.39 8.78
C PRO A 630 -10.17 -31.51 8.61
N ASN A 631 -10.84 -31.90 9.71
CA ASN A 631 -11.97 -32.84 9.64
C ASN A 631 -13.34 -32.14 9.61
N SER A 632 -13.37 -30.80 9.59
CA SER A 632 -14.54 -30.00 9.22
C SER A 632 -14.06 -28.62 8.75
N GLY A 633 -14.47 -28.21 7.55
CA GLY A 633 -13.85 -27.15 6.75
C GLY A 633 -14.02 -25.71 7.24
N ASP A 634 -14.31 -25.46 8.52
CA ASP A 634 -14.55 -24.12 9.04
C ASP A 634 -13.47 -23.67 10.03
N ILE A 635 -12.85 -22.53 9.75
CA ILE A 635 -11.72 -21.96 10.50
C ILE A 635 -12.19 -21.20 11.75
N LEU A 636 -13.43 -20.70 11.71
CA LEU A 636 -14.07 -20.01 12.82
C LEU A 636 -14.87 -21.03 13.66
N ARG A 637 -14.87 -20.85 14.98
CA ARG A 637 -15.72 -21.63 15.87
C ARG A 637 -16.90 -20.81 16.38
N SER A 638 -17.88 -21.49 16.95
CA SER A 638 -18.97 -20.84 17.69
C SER A 638 -18.44 -20.11 18.93
N SER A 639 -19.03 -18.96 19.23
CA SER A 639 -18.73 -18.17 20.43
C SER A 639 -19.17 -18.91 21.69
N THR A 640 -18.33 -18.89 22.74
CA THR A 640 -18.64 -19.45 24.07
C THR A 640 -18.77 -18.33 25.11
N PRO A 641 -19.52 -18.52 26.22
CA PRO A 641 -19.62 -17.51 27.29
C PRO A 641 -18.25 -17.10 27.86
N GLN A 642 -17.32 -18.03 27.97
CA GLN A 642 -15.94 -17.77 28.41
C GLN A 642 -15.19 -16.89 27.39
N PHE A 643 -15.33 -17.19 26.10
CA PHE A 643 -14.75 -16.38 25.04
C PHE A 643 -15.34 -14.96 25.01
N GLN A 644 -16.64 -14.82 25.26
CA GLN A 644 -17.32 -13.53 25.33
C GLN A 644 -16.79 -12.67 26.49
N SER A 645 -16.62 -13.26 27.68
CA SER A 645 -16.00 -12.56 28.82
C SER A 645 -14.58 -12.09 28.46
N LEU A 646 -13.79 -12.96 27.84
CA LEU A 646 -12.44 -12.61 27.38
C LEU A 646 -12.44 -11.46 26.37
N VAL A 647 -13.37 -11.48 25.40
CA VAL A 647 -13.52 -10.40 24.41
C VAL A 647 -13.88 -9.08 25.09
N GLN A 648 -14.77 -9.09 26.09
CA GLN A 648 -15.13 -7.89 26.85
C GLN A 648 -13.93 -7.33 27.64
N ASP A 649 -13.17 -8.19 28.30
CA ASP A 649 -11.96 -7.78 29.04
C ASP A 649 -10.90 -7.21 28.10
N ILE A 650 -10.64 -7.87 26.96
CA ILE A 650 -9.74 -7.38 25.92
C ILE A 650 -10.21 -6.01 25.43
N ARG A 651 -11.48 -5.84 25.05
CA ARG A 651 -12.01 -4.56 24.57
C ARG A 651 -11.80 -3.43 25.57
N ARG A 652 -12.19 -3.63 26.82
CA ARG A 652 -12.03 -2.63 27.89
C ARG A 652 -10.55 -2.25 28.09
N SER A 653 -9.66 -3.22 27.94
CA SER A 653 -8.22 -3.00 28.04
C SER A 653 -7.66 -2.22 26.85
N LEU A 654 -8.13 -2.51 25.63
CA LEU A 654 -7.74 -1.80 24.41
C LEU A 654 -8.24 -0.35 24.39
N GLU A 655 -9.49 -0.10 24.80
CA GLU A 655 -10.07 1.26 24.91
C GLU A 655 -9.26 2.17 25.84
N ASN A 656 -8.64 1.58 26.87
CA ASN A 656 -7.79 2.31 27.81
C ASN A 656 -6.36 2.52 27.33
N GLN A 657 -5.87 1.83 26.30
CA GLN A 657 -4.46 1.83 25.88
C GLN A 657 -4.22 2.33 24.47
N LEU A 658 -5.17 2.09 23.56
CA LEU A 658 -5.06 2.38 22.15
C LEU A 658 -6.07 3.45 21.73
N PRO A 659 -5.72 4.29 20.74
CA PRO A 659 -6.70 5.12 20.06
C PRO A 659 -7.83 4.27 19.46
N SER A 660 -9.04 4.83 19.41
CA SER A 660 -10.25 4.13 18.96
C SER A 660 -10.14 3.48 17.58
N TYR A 661 -9.37 4.07 16.67
CA TYR A 661 -9.16 3.54 15.32
C TYR A 661 -8.26 2.31 15.24
N MET A 662 -7.45 2.03 16.27
CA MET A 662 -6.63 0.81 16.35
C MET A 662 -7.39 -0.35 17.00
N ILE A 663 -8.58 -0.11 17.54
CA ILE A 663 -9.38 -1.14 18.21
C ILE A 663 -10.10 -1.98 17.16
N PRO A 664 -9.89 -3.32 17.14
CA PRO A 664 -10.58 -4.19 16.21
C PRO A 664 -12.10 -4.09 16.35
N ALA A 665 -12.79 -3.88 15.22
CA ALA A 665 -14.24 -3.84 15.17
C ALA A 665 -14.83 -5.21 15.57
N ARG A 666 -14.16 -6.31 15.19
CA ARG A 666 -14.56 -7.70 15.49
C ARG A 666 -13.41 -8.48 16.11
N LEU A 667 -13.73 -9.31 17.10
CA LEU A 667 -12.83 -10.29 17.70
C LEU A 667 -13.45 -11.67 17.50
N LEU A 668 -12.85 -12.48 16.63
CA LEU A 668 -13.39 -13.74 16.15
C LEU A 668 -12.61 -14.93 16.74
N PRO A 669 -13.28 -15.98 17.22
CA PRO A 669 -12.59 -17.15 17.76
C PRO A 669 -12.11 -18.07 16.63
N LEU A 670 -10.85 -18.46 16.66
CA LEU A 670 -10.23 -19.42 15.75
C LEU A 670 -10.31 -20.85 16.31
N SER A 671 -10.56 -21.80 15.42
CA SER A 671 -10.35 -23.23 15.69
C SER A 671 -8.86 -23.61 15.57
N TYR A 672 -8.17 -23.02 14.60
CA TYR A 672 -6.73 -23.22 14.35
C TYR A 672 -6.16 -22.01 13.59
N VAL A 673 -4.82 -21.90 13.54
CA VAL A 673 -4.14 -20.88 12.72
C VAL A 673 -3.89 -21.45 11.33
N PRO A 674 -4.49 -20.89 10.26
CA PRO A 674 -4.25 -21.38 8.91
C PRO A 674 -2.80 -21.09 8.53
N LYS A 675 -2.15 -22.05 7.88
CA LYS A 675 -0.76 -21.92 7.42
C LYS A 675 -0.73 -21.97 5.90
N SER A 676 0.04 -21.06 5.31
CA SER A 676 0.40 -21.11 3.90
C SER A 676 1.34 -22.27 3.61
N SER A 677 1.59 -22.55 2.33
CA SER A 677 2.57 -23.55 1.87
C SER A 677 4.00 -23.32 2.42
N SER A 678 4.33 -22.09 2.82
CA SER A 678 5.61 -21.73 3.45
C SER A 678 5.70 -22.05 4.96
N GLY A 679 4.63 -22.57 5.56
CA GLY A 679 4.52 -22.77 7.02
C GLY A 679 4.26 -21.49 7.82
N ARG A 680 4.21 -20.31 7.17
CA ARG A 680 3.80 -19.04 7.78
C ARG A 680 2.28 -18.93 7.85
N THR A 681 1.77 -18.13 8.78
CA THR A 681 0.32 -17.85 8.92
C THR A 681 -0.27 -17.33 7.61
N ASP A 682 -1.37 -17.94 7.15
CA ASP A 682 -2.09 -17.52 5.94
C ASP A 682 -3.03 -16.36 6.23
N ARG A 683 -2.45 -15.17 6.31
CA ARG A 683 -3.16 -13.90 6.54
C ARG A 683 -4.13 -13.57 5.39
N LYS A 684 -3.86 -14.02 4.16
CA LYS A 684 -4.76 -13.82 3.01
C LYS A 684 -6.06 -14.60 3.20
N TYR A 685 -5.95 -15.88 3.57
CA TYR A 685 -7.10 -16.72 3.85
C TYR A 685 -7.97 -16.13 4.97
N LEU A 686 -7.36 -15.65 6.07
CA LEU A 686 -8.08 -14.99 7.16
C LEU A 686 -8.88 -13.77 6.69
N ARG A 687 -8.28 -12.89 5.88
CA ARG A 687 -8.97 -11.72 5.32
C ARG A 687 -10.16 -12.10 4.45
N GLU A 688 -9.99 -13.08 3.57
CA GLU A 688 -11.06 -13.57 2.70
C GLU A 688 -12.21 -14.20 3.51
N THR A 689 -11.90 -14.99 4.53
CA THR A 689 -12.92 -15.55 5.43
C THR A 689 -13.69 -14.44 6.14
N ALA A 690 -13.02 -13.45 6.72
CA ALA A 690 -13.72 -12.36 7.41
C ALA A 690 -14.51 -11.46 6.45
N GLY A 691 -14.03 -11.24 5.23
CA GLY A 691 -14.74 -10.46 4.21
C GLY A 691 -16.09 -11.07 3.81
N ARG A 692 -16.21 -12.41 3.84
CA ARG A 692 -17.44 -13.14 3.53
C ARG A 692 -18.47 -13.12 4.68
N LEU A 693 -18.07 -12.75 5.89
CA LEU A 693 -19.01 -12.72 7.01
C LEU A 693 -20.02 -11.57 6.83
N PRO A 694 -21.30 -11.79 7.18
CA PRO A 694 -22.28 -10.70 7.17
C PRO A 694 -21.83 -9.57 8.12
N PRO A 695 -22.24 -8.32 7.84
CA PRO A 695 -22.06 -7.21 8.76
C PRO A 695 -23.04 -7.39 9.92
N THR A 696 -22.73 -8.31 10.82
CA THR A 696 -23.48 -8.45 12.05
C THR A 696 -22.96 -7.44 13.07
N PRO A 697 -23.85 -6.73 13.80
CA PRO A 697 -23.46 -6.01 14.99
C PRO A 697 -22.64 -6.95 15.86
N THR A 698 -21.56 -6.45 16.44
CA THR A 698 -20.65 -7.30 17.22
C THR A 698 -21.36 -8.07 18.34
N ASP A 699 -22.55 -7.63 18.72
CA ASP A 699 -23.39 -8.21 19.76
C ASP A 699 -24.11 -9.52 19.34
N GLU A 700 -24.21 -9.86 18.05
CA GLU A 700 -24.79 -11.15 17.64
C GLU A 700 -23.84 -12.33 17.86
N VAL A 701 -22.53 -12.06 17.98
CA VAL A 701 -21.54 -13.06 18.42
C VAL A 701 -21.49 -13.15 19.96
N THR A 702 -22.16 -12.22 20.68
CA THR A 702 -22.22 -12.18 22.15
C THR A 702 -23.47 -12.79 22.76
N GLY A 703 -24.33 -13.44 21.97
CA GLY A 703 -25.47 -14.27 22.41
C GLY A 703 -25.87 -14.08 23.87
N ILE A 704 -26.53 -12.95 24.17
CA ILE A 704 -27.39 -12.60 25.32
C ILE A 704 -27.43 -11.06 25.37
N THR A 705 -28.40 -10.47 24.67
CA THR A 705 -29.26 -9.34 25.11
C THR A 705 -30.02 -8.81 23.90
N VAL A 706 -31.34 -8.64 24.04
CA VAL A 706 -32.12 -7.88 23.06
C VAL A 706 -31.58 -6.43 23.08
N PRO A 707 -31.23 -5.83 21.94
CA PRO A 707 -30.74 -4.45 21.89
C PRO A 707 -31.72 -3.52 22.62
N ARG A 708 -31.21 -2.71 23.57
CA ARG A 708 -32.07 -1.75 24.30
C ARG A 708 -32.69 -0.78 23.30
N GLY A 709 -34.03 -0.75 23.26
CA GLY A 709 -34.78 0.20 22.45
C GLY A 709 -34.79 1.62 23.05
N PRO A 710 -35.16 2.64 22.25
CA PRO A 710 -35.20 4.02 22.72
C PRO A 710 -36.33 4.22 23.74
N VAL A 711 -36.06 4.97 24.81
CA VAL A 711 -37.04 5.35 25.84
C VAL A 711 -37.36 6.85 25.83
N SER A 712 -36.70 7.63 24.97
CA SER A 712 -36.91 9.06 24.80
C SER A 712 -36.86 9.47 23.33
N GLU A 713 -37.41 10.64 23.00
CA GLU A 713 -37.39 11.17 21.64
C GLU A 713 -35.97 11.43 21.10
N PRO A 714 -35.02 12.00 21.88
CA PRO A 714 -33.62 12.09 21.45
C PRO A 714 -32.97 10.73 21.16
N GLU A 715 -33.26 9.70 21.96
CA GLU A 715 -32.77 8.34 21.70
C GLU A 715 -33.35 7.75 20.41
N ARG A 716 -34.65 7.98 20.15
CA ARG A 716 -35.31 7.53 18.92
C ARG A 716 -34.66 8.17 17.68
N ILE A 717 -34.42 9.49 17.73
CA ILE A 717 -33.77 10.23 16.64
C ILE A 717 -32.34 9.75 16.42
N ILE A 718 -31.54 9.54 17.48
CA ILE A 718 -30.19 8.98 17.31
C ILE A 718 -30.23 7.60 16.69
N GLN A 719 -31.11 6.70 17.16
CA GLN A 719 -31.21 5.36 16.62
C GLN A 719 -31.55 5.39 15.12
N GLU A 720 -32.51 6.25 14.73
CA GLU A 720 -32.95 6.46 13.34
C GLU A 720 -31.82 6.97 12.44
N VAL A 721 -31.17 8.05 12.85
CA VAL A 721 -30.10 8.65 12.03
C VAL A 721 -28.87 7.73 11.97
N VAL A 722 -28.55 7.00 13.04
CA VAL A 722 -27.44 6.04 13.04
C VAL A 722 -27.75 4.84 12.15
N GLY A 723 -28.96 4.27 12.22
CA GLY A 723 -29.40 3.19 11.36
C GLY A 723 -29.26 3.56 9.88
N ASP A 724 -29.73 4.75 9.53
CA ASP A 724 -29.61 5.28 8.17
C ASP A 724 -28.15 5.50 7.72
N VAL A 725 -27.33 6.14 8.58
CA VAL A 725 -25.95 6.50 8.24
C VAL A 725 -25.07 5.26 8.08
N LEU A 726 -25.32 4.23 8.89
CA LEU A 726 -24.57 2.96 8.87
C LEU A 726 -25.22 1.89 8.00
N GLN A 727 -26.38 2.19 7.39
CA GLN A 727 -27.17 1.24 6.59
C GLN A 727 -27.51 -0.05 7.36
N LEU A 728 -27.90 0.10 8.63
CA LEU A 728 -28.30 -1.01 9.51
C LEU A 728 -29.82 -1.02 9.70
N ASP A 729 -30.39 -2.21 9.91
CA ASP A 729 -31.79 -2.32 10.35
C ASP A 729 -31.93 -1.63 11.73
N MET A 730 -32.95 -0.80 11.88
CA MET A 730 -33.30 -0.13 13.13
C MET A 730 -33.35 -1.08 14.34
N LYS A 731 -33.82 -2.31 14.14
CA LYS A 731 -33.89 -3.33 15.21
C LYS A 731 -32.53 -3.84 15.66
N ALA A 732 -31.49 -3.67 14.84
CA ALA A 732 -30.12 -4.08 15.12
C ALA A 732 -29.29 -2.98 15.81
N VAL A 733 -29.81 -1.75 15.91
CA VAL A 733 -29.13 -0.60 16.54
C VAL A 733 -29.54 -0.48 18.01
N GLY A 734 -28.75 -1.04 18.92
CA GLY A 734 -28.98 -0.89 20.36
C GLY A 734 -28.55 0.47 20.91
N LEU A 735 -29.31 1.06 21.82
CA LEU A 735 -28.97 2.36 22.40
C LEU A 735 -27.76 2.32 23.35
N ASP A 736 -27.41 1.15 23.87
CA ASP A 736 -26.20 0.97 24.67
C ASP A 736 -25.00 0.52 23.83
N SER A 737 -25.19 0.38 22.51
CA SER A 737 -24.13 0.08 21.58
C SER A 737 -23.24 1.31 21.35
N ASN A 738 -21.96 1.05 21.13
CA ASN A 738 -20.98 2.06 20.76
C ASN A 738 -21.05 2.32 19.25
N PHE A 739 -21.15 3.58 18.84
CA PHE A 739 -21.26 4.02 17.45
C PHE A 739 -20.17 3.42 16.55
N PHE A 740 -18.91 3.39 17.00
CA PHE A 740 -17.80 2.83 16.23
C PHE A 740 -17.85 1.30 16.17
N HIS A 741 -18.41 0.64 17.18
CA HIS A 741 -18.60 -0.83 17.18
C HIS A 741 -19.71 -1.27 16.24
N LEU A 742 -20.67 -0.41 15.93
CA LEU A 742 -21.69 -0.63 14.91
C LEU A 742 -21.15 -0.44 13.48
N GLY A 743 -19.86 -0.14 13.31
CA GLY A 743 -19.26 0.16 12.01
C GLY A 743 -19.15 1.66 11.71
N GLY A 744 -19.52 2.51 12.67
CA GLY A 744 -19.31 3.95 12.61
C GLY A 744 -17.85 4.32 12.43
N ASN A 745 -17.63 5.48 11.80
CA ASN A 745 -16.32 6.04 11.51
C ASN A 745 -16.39 7.56 11.45
N SER A 746 -15.26 8.25 11.26
CA SER A 746 -15.22 9.72 11.23
C SER A 746 -16.09 10.31 10.11
N VAL A 747 -16.15 9.68 8.93
CA VAL A 747 -17.02 10.12 7.83
C VAL A 747 -18.50 9.91 8.19
N ALA A 748 -18.84 8.75 8.77
CA ALA A 748 -20.18 8.46 9.28
C ALA A 748 -20.57 9.41 10.41
N ALA A 749 -19.64 9.79 11.30
CA ALA A 749 -19.88 10.77 12.36
C ALA A 749 -20.19 12.16 11.78
N ILE A 750 -19.48 12.58 10.73
CA ILE A 750 -19.77 13.83 10.01
C ILE A 750 -21.17 13.76 9.38
N LYS A 751 -21.52 12.64 8.72
CA LYS A 751 -22.86 12.42 8.13
C LYS A 751 -23.95 12.42 9.21
N LEU A 752 -23.72 11.79 10.36
CA LEU A 752 -24.61 11.77 11.51
C LEU A 752 -24.89 13.20 12.01
N ILE A 753 -23.85 14.00 12.25
CA ILE A 753 -24.00 15.39 12.69
C ILE A 753 -24.73 16.21 11.62
N SER A 754 -24.36 16.07 10.35
CA SER A 754 -24.99 16.81 9.26
C SER A 754 -26.49 16.52 9.18
N ARG A 755 -26.89 15.25 9.31
CA ARG A 755 -28.30 14.85 9.32
C ARG A 755 -29.03 15.35 10.58
N LEU A 756 -28.42 15.23 11.76
CA LEU A 756 -28.98 15.76 13.01
C LEU A 756 -29.22 17.27 12.92
N LYS A 757 -28.25 18.03 12.36
CA LYS A 757 -28.41 19.46 12.10
C LYS A 757 -29.56 19.76 11.13
N GLY A 758 -29.72 18.97 10.07
CA GLY A 758 -30.84 19.08 9.14
C GLY A 758 -32.20 18.82 9.80
N LEU A 759 -32.23 18.07 10.89
CA LEU A 759 -33.41 17.80 11.72
C LEU A 759 -33.60 18.81 12.88
N GLY A 760 -32.81 19.88 12.94
CA GLY A 760 -32.90 20.93 13.97
C GLY A 760 -32.12 20.66 15.26
N TRP A 761 -31.24 19.65 15.28
CA TRP A 761 -30.43 19.29 16.44
C TRP A 761 -28.98 19.78 16.27
N HIS A 762 -28.60 20.83 16.99
CA HIS A 762 -27.33 21.54 16.77
C HIS A 762 -26.27 21.33 17.86
N ASN A 763 -26.66 20.77 19.01
CA ASN A 763 -25.79 20.71 20.19
C ASN A 763 -24.70 19.62 20.11
N LEU A 764 -24.95 18.54 19.38
CA LEU A 764 -24.00 17.42 19.28
C LEU A 764 -22.83 17.79 18.36
N ARG A 765 -21.60 17.74 18.88
CA ARG A 765 -20.35 17.99 18.14
C ARG A 765 -19.65 16.68 17.80
N GLY A 766 -18.76 16.70 16.82
CA GLY A 766 -17.97 15.51 16.46
C GLY A 766 -17.08 14.99 17.58
N THR A 767 -16.55 15.89 18.39
CA THR A 767 -15.80 15.55 19.61
C THR A 767 -16.61 14.72 20.60
N ASP A 768 -17.92 14.98 20.70
CA ASP A 768 -18.81 14.24 21.60
C ASP A 768 -18.95 12.77 21.19
N ILE A 769 -19.01 12.50 19.88
CA ILE A 769 -19.09 11.14 19.33
C ILE A 769 -17.81 10.36 19.67
N HIS A 770 -16.65 11.01 19.64
CA HIS A 770 -15.38 10.37 19.97
C HIS A 770 -15.19 10.16 21.47
N GLN A 771 -15.60 11.11 22.31
CA GLN A 771 -15.44 11.04 23.77
C GLN A 771 -16.49 10.14 24.45
N HIS A 772 -17.71 10.13 23.93
CA HIS A 772 -18.85 9.38 24.50
C HIS A 772 -19.60 8.60 23.42
N PRO A 773 -18.97 7.59 22.77
CA PRO A 773 -19.51 6.95 21.57
C PRO A 773 -20.77 6.10 21.78
N VAL A 774 -21.24 5.94 23.00
CA VAL A 774 -22.46 5.17 23.30
C VAL A 774 -23.70 5.97 22.89
N LEU A 775 -24.59 5.37 22.10
CA LEU A 775 -25.71 6.09 21.49
C LEU A 775 -26.63 6.78 22.53
N SER A 776 -26.85 6.15 23.68
CA SER A 776 -27.62 6.71 24.78
C SER A 776 -26.96 7.95 25.40
N HIS A 777 -25.63 7.96 25.52
CA HIS A 777 -24.89 9.14 25.98
C HIS A 777 -24.91 10.27 24.95
N LEU A 778 -24.86 9.94 23.66
CA LEU A 778 -25.01 10.93 22.59
C LEU A 778 -26.41 11.56 22.61
N ALA A 779 -27.44 10.75 22.90
CA ALA A 779 -28.82 11.22 22.94
C ALA A 779 -29.03 12.27 24.04
N LEU A 780 -28.37 12.10 25.19
CA LEU A 780 -28.37 13.09 26.27
C LEU A 780 -27.77 14.44 25.85
N LYS A 781 -26.87 14.47 24.86
CA LYS A 781 -26.22 15.69 24.37
C LYS A 781 -26.99 16.40 23.25
N LEU A 782 -28.04 15.81 22.70
CA LEU A 782 -28.87 16.46 21.68
C LEU A 782 -29.60 17.70 22.22
N GLY A 783 -29.99 17.72 23.49
CA GLY A 783 -30.73 18.84 24.11
C GLY A 783 -32.18 18.93 23.64
N GLU A 784 -32.64 20.13 23.24
CA GLU A 784 -33.94 20.36 22.60
C GLU A 784 -33.74 20.82 21.14
N PRO A 785 -34.63 20.45 20.21
CA PRO A 785 -34.52 20.84 18.82
C PRO A 785 -34.76 22.35 18.68
N THR A 786 -33.82 23.04 18.04
CA THR A 786 -33.95 24.48 17.77
C THR A 786 -34.40 24.65 16.32
N LEU A 787 -35.68 24.95 16.11
CA LEU A 787 -36.17 25.31 14.78
C LEU A 787 -35.59 26.67 14.42
N LEU A 788 -34.60 26.70 13.52
CA LEU A 788 -34.20 27.93 12.85
C LEU A 788 -35.43 28.47 12.09
N PRO A 789 -35.74 29.78 12.18
CA PRO A 789 -36.83 30.36 11.39
C PRO A 789 -36.56 30.10 9.91
N ASN A 790 -37.54 29.52 9.21
CA ASN A 790 -37.50 29.34 7.75
C ASN A 790 -37.07 30.66 7.10
N THR A 791 -35.85 30.69 6.56
CA THR A 791 -35.46 31.70 5.58
C THR A 791 -35.98 31.22 4.25
N SER A 792 -37.19 31.70 3.94
CA SER A 792 -37.80 31.68 2.61
C SER A 792 -36.93 32.38 1.58
#